data_AF-A0AA88GWE1-F1
#
_entry.id   AF-A0AA88GWE1-F1
#
_cell.length_a   1.000
_cell.length_b   1.000
_cell.length_c   1.000
_cell.angle_alpha   90.00
_cell.angle_beta   90.00
_cell.angle_gamma   90.00
#
_symmetry.space_group_name_H-M   'P 1'
#
loop_
_entity.id
_entity.type
_entity.pdbx_description
1 polymer ?
#
loop_
_entity_poly.entity_id
_entity_poly.type
_entity_poly.pdbx_seq_one_letter_code
_entity_poly.pdbx_strand_id
1 'polypeptide(L)'
;MLKSQNPINSSALNTLPQTQQPSNEQQDKEPRIFILFNMLKLEKPIHPLLCLLIHVYMIIQTFSLGISIDYHWGSYGRIVQHVLISFSSFGVQFLEYYEGFIAILAVAIVLQLAVMILLVATFRATIHGKYLKELRKISRLAFATMFFLSCPLTYGMALGFWDCNYFSSSFTNQTEMVALRKFPSIPCWNSTNSVLAVLSLMLIVIQMVTSFMTTTVFCDTFLTSKSLFVLETPFIMSYVMTSNQLYIILSIVTPHHVMYLRPIYYILISTFFCVLLLRNLPFLRRRANTFYGGIGLARVGIGIASLVSSILNPYDEWQFGLGLSFSPLVAGLLGFTLGCLITELYTLYLFKKGKNAIAECIEQQTTMSEDHECPMSHYFNRYTKHVNCFIRSSLKTTHQSNVQLIEDVLKVLQKQQKHHSMDALKDLPCSSLMLLSLFLSSFKKKHSMKFKFSECLLSIANQKCPSYDYFTRYTISFRFRELQYDGKASLASTEFVLSRVKSNIPKLRKQTYLFWKHIHLGLDVHQILQNMYKLSQECELSLYNMIREREDEDLIKLYASFMEEFKFEKVTEDEFSQIENELLFGNDQTQDQTSSLESSQEEDFVCNQKEAFSSAIRKQVGNDKTLIGLLTSVCFIAFLFIMGLVTCNLASTEKHDFNSIMLKSSHVSALPYLTVSEIDVLWNTSLGNITRTENILSRGVGWIDSFVNSYETDVPFTMKQNVNNFSEYFVFKTSTPPVVKKTSVMWFVQKLKTRIDDFVSHYSSQNMNTTIENYQILSINLDTSTRAISHFISSLRQYQSESIEKSTIEFISSFSSVSVLFILYVICNFGVCYMFIRKRSAILNLFKMIPKKEIEKVLEKLSQKMEFKNISEASDRKKNSFPKHVIVITCLILVLLLLLPV
;
A
#
# COMPACT_ATOMS: atom_id res chain seq x y z
N MET A 1 -8.32 80.86 -47.16
CA MET A 1 -7.55 79.73 -46.59
C MET A 1 -8.13 79.46 -45.22
N LEU A 2 -8.88 78.36 -45.11
CA LEU A 2 -9.77 78.02 -44.00
C LEU A 2 -9.42 76.62 -43.50
N LYS A 3 -9.73 76.41 -42.23
CA LYS A 3 -9.76 75.18 -41.41
C LYS A 3 -8.53 74.89 -40.57
N SER A 4 -8.65 74.44 -39.33
CA SER A 4 -9.61 74.61 -38.22
C SER A 4 -9.10 73.65 -37.15
N GLN A 5 -8.93 74.14 -35.93
CA GLN A 5 -8.67 73.31 -34.75
C GLN A 5 -9.86 72.38 -34.47
N ASN A 6 -9.58 71.15 -34.04
CA ASN A 6 -10.50 70.31 -33.28
C ASN A 6 -9.70 69.63 -32.15
N PRO A 7 -10.17 69.66 -30.89
CA PRO A 7 -9.62 68.85 -29.82
C PRO A 7 -10.26 67.46 -29.84
N ILE A 8 -9.44 66.42 -29.69
CA ILE A 8 -9.90 65.03 -29.55
C ILE A 8 -10.33 64.81 -28.10
N ASN A 9 -11.56 64.34 -27.95
CA ASN A 9 -12.21 63.91 -26.72
C ASN A 9 -11.40 62.87 -25.94
N SER A 10 -11.16 63.14 -24.67
CA SER A 10 -10.76 62.18 -23.65
C SER A 10 -11.98 61.40 -23.17
N SER A 11 -12.27 60.26 -23.81
CA SER A 11 -13.17 59.24 -23.28
C SER A 11 -12.78 57.86 -23.80
N ALA A 12 -11.60 57.40 -23.40
CA ALA A 12 -11.12 56.04 -23.65
C ALA A 12 -10.45 55.51 -22.37
N LEU A 13 -11.24 55.32 -21.32
CA LEU A 13 -10.81 54.63 -20.11
C LEU A 13 -11.94 53.71 -19.67
N ASN A 14 -12.10 52.57 -20.36
CA ASN A 14 -12.77 51.34 -19.88
C ASN A 14 -12.81 50.21 -20.95
N THR A 15 -11.80 50.09 -21.81
CA THR A 15 -11.61 48.89 -22.63
C THR A 15 -10.44 48.08 -22.06
N LEU A 16 -10.76 47.16 -21.15
CA LEU A 16 -9.87 46.02 -20.90
C LEU A 16 -9.64 45.33 -22.24
N PRO A 17 -8.39 45.03 -22.64
CA PRO A 17 -8.14 44.30 -23.87
C PRO A 17 -8.81 42.93 -23.76
N GLN A 18 -9.81 42.68 -24.61
CA GLN A 18 -10.32 41.34 -24.86
C GLN A 18 -9.13 40.48 -25.26
N THR A 19 -8.72 39.62 -24.33
CA THR A 19 -7.61 38.70 -24.52
C THR A 19 -8.01 37.80 -25.68
N GLN A 20 -7.30 37.92 -26.81
CA GLN A 20 -7.41 36.98 -27.93
C GLN A 20 -7.29 35.58 -27.33
N GLN A 21 -8.40 34.82 -27.35
CA GLN A 21 -8.40 33.43 -26.96
C GLN A 21 -7.40 32.72 -27.88
N PRO A 22 -6.39 32.01 -27.33
CA PRO A 22 -5.49 31.22 -28.16
C PRO A 22 -6.33 30.30 -29.04
N SER A 23 -5.96 30.20 -30.32
CA SER A 23 -6.65 29.37 -31.30
C SER A 23 -6.91 27.97 -30.73
N ASN A 24 -8.19 27.58 -30.71
CA ASN A 24 -8.71 26.33 -30.12
C ASN A 24 -8.07 25.03 -30.67
N GLU A 25 -7.21 25.10 -31.69
CA GLU A 25 -6.55 23.93 -32.28
C GLU A 25 -5.37 23.39 -31.47
N GLN A 26 -4.69 24.21 -30.65
CA GLN A 26 -3.53 23.76 -29.87
C GLN A 26 -3.88 23.25 -28.46
N GLN A 27 -5.15 23.42 -28.05
CA GLN A 27 -5.69 22.86 -26.80
C GLN A 27 -6.01 21.36 -26.94
N ASP A 28 -5.83 20.79 -28.13
CA ASP A 28 -6.29 19.45 -28.44
C ASP A 28 -5.29 18.36 -28.01
N LYS A 29 -5.79 17.54 -27.08
CA LYS A 29 -5.21 16.30 -26.53
C LYS A 29 -4.25 16.50 -25.35
N GLU A 30 -4.77 17.06 -24.25
CA GLU A 30 -4.37 16.49 -22.95
C GLU A 30 -4.48 14.95 -23.06
N PRO A 31 -3.42 14.19 -22.75
CA PRO A 31 -3.46 12.75 -22.92
C PRO A 31 -4.57 12.22 -22.02
N ARG A 32 -5.51 11.48 -22.61
CA ARG A 32 -6.73 10.97 -21.94
C ARG A 32 -6.43 10.22 -20.63
N ILE A 33 -5.22 9.69 -20.52
CA ILE A 33 -4.66 9.04 -19.34
C ILE A 33 -4.57 10.01 -18.13
N PHE A 34 -4.22 11.28 -18.33
CA PHE A 34 -4.15 12.27 -17.25
C PHE A 34 -5.52 12.54 -16.64
N ILE A 35 -6.54 12.63 -17.50
CA ILE A 35 -7.93 12.80 -17.08
C ILE A 35 -8.34 11.62 -16.19
N LEU A 36 -8.03 10.39 -16.62
CA LEU A 36 -8.33 9.18 -15.85
C LEU A 36 -7.67 9.19 -14.46
N PHE A 37 -6.37 9.48 -14.37
CA PHE A 37 -5.68 9.53 -13.08
C PHE A 37 -6.20 10.64 -12.17
N ASN A 38 -6.43 11.82 -12.74
CA ASN A 38 -6.97 12.95 -11.99
C ASN A 38 -8.39 12.61 -11.47
N MET A 39 -9.18 11.83 -12.21
CA MET A 39 -10.52 11.40 -11.79
C MET A 39 -10.49 10.37 -10.66
N LEU A 40 -9.51 9.47 -10.66
CA LEU A 40 -9.35 8.48 -9.60
C LEU A 40 -8.79 9.08 -8.31
N LYS A 41 -7.99 10.15 -8.42
CA LYS A 41 -7.45 10.88 -7.27
C LYS A 41 -8.55 11.33 -6.32
N LEU A 42 -8.25 11.30 -5.03
CA LEU A 42 -9.18 11.72 -3.98
C LEU A 42 -9.52 13.20 -4.15
N GLU A 43 -10.78 13.57 -3.94
CA GLU A 43 -11.25 14.97 -4.08
C GLU A 43 -10.94 15.83 -2.85
N LYS A 44 -10.62 15.18 -1.73
CA LYS A 44 -10.29 15.82 -0.46
C LYS A 44 -8.92 15.35 0.00
N PRO A 45 -8.20 16.19 0.77
CA PRO A 45 -6.95 15.77 1.39
C PRO A 45 -7.19 14.54 2.27
N ILE A 46 -6.24 13.61 2.23
CA ILE A 46 -6.27 12.41 3.05
C ILE A 46 -6.19 12.80 4.52
N HIS A 47 -6.92 12.09 5.38
CA HIS A 47 -6.81 12.32 6.82
C HIS A 47 -5.35 12.17 7.27
N PRO A 48 -4.79 13.13 8.04
CA PRO A 48 -3.35 13.12 8.39
C PRO A 48 -2.84 11.81 8.98
N LEU A 49 -3.65 11.14 9.81
CA LEU A 49 -3.31 9.84 10.40
C LEU A 49 -3.25 8.72 9.36
N LEU A 50 -4.15 8.71 8.38
CA LEU A 50 -4.13 7.71 7.30
C LEU A 50 -2.91 7.93 6.39
N CYS A 51 -2.59 9.18 6.07
CA CYS A 51 -1.36 9.54 5.35
C CYS A 51 -0.12 9.06 6.11
N LEU A 52 -0.04 9.30 7.42
CA LEU A 52 1.04 8.79 8.27
C LEU A 52 1.13 7.25 8.21
N LEU A 53 0.02 6.53 8.35
CA LEU A 53 -0.02 5.06 8.27
C LEU A 53 0.47 4.54 6.92
N ILE A 54 0.07 5.16 5.81
CA ILE A 54 0.54 4.80 4.45
C ILE A 54 2.05 4.93 4.35
N HIS A 55 2.62 6.03 4.86
CA HIS A 55 4.07 6.25 4.84
C HIS A 55 4.80 5.28 5.76
N VAL A 56 4.30 5.02 6.98
CA VAL A 56 4.86 4.02 7.91
C VAL A 56 4.85 2.63 7.28
N TYR A 57 3.74 2.24 6.64
CA TYR A 57 3.64 0.97 5.92
C TYR A 57 4.73 0.84 4.84
N MET A 58 4.88 1.86 3.97
CA MET A 58 5.92 1.85 2.94
C MET A 58 7.33 1.78 3.54
N ILE A 59 7.58 2.47 4.65
CA ILE A 59 8.89 2.46 5.33
C ILE A 59 9.20 1.07 5.88
N ILE A 60 8.28 0.48 6.64
CA ILE A 60 8.46 -0.85 7.24
C ILE A 60 8.68 -1.89 6.14
N GLN A 61 7.82 -1.89 5.13
CA GLN A 61 7.92 -2.80 3.99
C GLN A 61 9.24 -2.64 3.23
N THR A 62 9.74 -1.42 3.10
CA THR A 62 11.02 -1.19 2.43
C THR A 62 12.17 -1.71 3.27
N PHE A 63 12.18 -1.45 4.58
CA PHE A 63 13.23 -1.93 5.49
C PHE A 63 13.26 -3.45 5.58
N SER A 64 12.09 -4.11 5.65
CA SER A 64 12.02 -5.56 5.73
C SER A 64 12.58 -6.26 4.50
N LEU A 65 12.50 -5.64 3.31
CA LEU A 65 13.07 -6.22 2.08
C LEU A 65 14.60 -6.26 2.09
N GLY A 66 15.25 -5.33 2.78
CA GLY A 66 16.70 -5.34 2.93
C GLY A 66 17.22 -6.51 3.76
N ILE A 67 16.33 -7.30 4.36
CA ILE A 67 16.60 -8.43 5.23
C ILE A 67 16.07 -9.68 4.53
N SER A 68 16.92 -10.70 4.32
CA SER A 68 16.51 -12.00 3.78
C SER A 68 16.81 -13.08 4.80
N ILE A 69 15.97 -14.12 4.89
CA ILE A 69 16.19 -15.29 5.76
C ILE A 69 17.53 -15.99 5.47
N ASP A 70 18.02 -15.86 4.24
CA ASP A 70 19.16 -16.64 3.73
C ASP A 70 20.53 -16.03 4.04
N TYR A 71 20.64 -14.86 4.67
CA TYR A 71 21.95 -14.20 4.92
C TYR A 71 22.72 -14.75 6.13
N HIS A 72 22.61 -16.05 6.36
CA HIS A 72 23.30 -16.80 7.41
C HIS A 72 23.26 -16.14 8.80
N TRP A 73 22.05 -15.88 9.30
CA TRP A 73 21.86 -15.25 10.61
C TRP A 73 21.99 -16.23 11.80
N GLY A 74 22.37 -17.48 11.56
CA GLY A 74 22.23 -18.55 12.53
C GLY A 74 20.78 -18.97 12.73
N SER A 75 20.57 -20.10 13.43
CA SER A 75 19.24 -20.65 13.71
C SER A 75 18.29 -19.64 14.40
N TYR A 76 18.75 -19.00 15.48
CA TYR A 76 17.95 -18.02 16.23
C TYR A 76 17.76 -16.70 15.48
N GLY A 77 18.81 -16.20 14.82
CA GLY A 77 18.70 -14.97 14.04
C GLY A 77 17.72 -15.12 12.88
N ARG A 78 17.62 -16.32 12.30
CA ARG A 78 16.63 -16.64 11.26
C ARG A 78 15.20 -16.40 11.73
N ILE A 79 14.86 -16.78 12.97
CA ILE A 79 13.53 -16.56 13.56
C ILE A 79 13.22 -15.06 13.67
N VAL A 80 14.19 -14.26 14.14
CA VAL A 80 14.04 -12.79 14.23
C VAL A 80 13.78 -12.21 12.83
N GLN A 81 14.55 -12.65 11.83
CA GLN A 81 14.35 -12.16 10.46
C GLN A 81 13.03 -12.62 9.84
N HIS A 82 12.54 -13.81 10.17
CA HIS A 82 11.21 -14.25 9.76
C HIS A 82 10.12 -13.27 10.21
N VAL A 83 10.18 -12.81 11.46
CA VAL A 83 9.22 -11.80 11.97
C VAL A 83 9.33 -10.49 11.18
N LEU A 84 10.56 -10.02 10.91
CA LEU A 84 10.77 -8.77 10.19
C LEU A 84 10.31 -8.84 8.72
N ILE A 85 10.57 -9.94 8.02
CA ILE A 85 10.15 -10.11 6.61
C ILE A 85 8.63 -10.28 6.48
N SER A 86 7.96 -10.74 7.54
CA SER A 86 6.49 -10.89 7.56
C SER A 86 5.75 -9.59 7.26
N PHE A 87 6.35 -8.42 7.53
CA PHE A 87 5.76 -7.14 7.14
C PHE A 87 5.69 -6.91 5.63
N SER A 88 6.65 -7.44 4.86
CA SER A 88 6.63 -7.40 3.39
C SER A 88 5.91 -8.57 2.74
N SER A 89 5.93 -9.75 3.37
CA SER A 89 5.36 -10.98 2.81
C SER A 89 3.94 -11.27 3.28
N PHE A 90 3.42 -10.58 4.30
CA PHE A 90 2.17 -10.91 5.01
C PHE A 90 2.10 -12.38 5.43
N GLY A 91 3.23 -12.95 5.82
CA GLY A 91 3.32 -14.34 6.26
C GLY A 91 3.29 -15.38 5.14
N VAL A 92 3.25 -14.98 3.86
CA VAL A 92 3.28 -15.93 2.72
C VAL A 92 4.53 -16.82 2.73
N GLN A 93 5.62 -16.35 3.33
CA GLN A 93 6.83 -17.15 3.56
C GLN A 93 6.59 -18.42 4.39
N PHE A 94 5.54 -18.49 5.21
CA PHE A 94 5.22 -19.67 6.05
C PHE A 94 4.30 -20.67 5.33
N LEU A 95 3.86 -20.38 4.11
CA LEU A 95 2.96 -21.26 3.38
C LEU A 95 3.72 -22.52 2.91
N GLU A 96 3.45 -23.69 3.48
CA GLU A 96 4.21 -24.93 3.19
C GLU A 96 3.69 -25.73 2.00
N TYR A 97 2.49 -25.42 1.49
CA TYR A 97 1.84 -26.17 0.40
C TYR A 97 1.93 -25.43 -0.93
N TYR A 98 2.26 -26.16 -2.01
CA TYR A 98 2.42 -25.59 -3.35
C TYR A 98 1.10 -25.06 -3.91
N GLU A 99 0.01 -25.76 -3.62
CA GLU A 99 -1.36 -25.39 -3.97
C GLU A 99 -1.74 -24.03 -3.40
N GLY A 100 -1.20 -23.66 -2.23
CA GLY A 100 -1.41 -22.35 -1.65
C GLY A 100 -0.82 -21.22 -2.51
N PHE A 101 0.33 -21.44 -3.16
CA PHE A 101 0.92 -20.47 -4.08
C PHE A 101 0.12 -20.37 -5.39
N ILE A 102 -0.44 -21.48 -5.87
CA ILE A 102 -1.39 -21.47 -6.99
C ILE A 102 -2.63 -20.65 -6.62
N ALA A 103 -3.16 -20.80 -5.40
CA ALA A 103 -4.29 -20.00 -4.92
C ALA A 103 -3.95 -18.50 -4.84
N ILE A 104 -2.76 -18.14 -4.36
CA ILE A 104 -2.27 -16.74 -4.36
C ILE A 104 -2.22 -16.18 -5.79
N LEU A 105 -1.69 -16.96 -6.74
CA LEU A 105 -1.66 -16.59 -8.15
C LEU A 105 -3.07 -16.35 -8.71
N ALA A 106 -4.02 -17.24 -8.43
CA ALA A 106 -5.41 -17.11 -8.87
C ALA A 106 -6.07 -15.84 -8.28
N VAL A 107 -5.86 -15.58 -6.98
CA VAL A 107 -6.35 -14.34 -6.33
C VAL A 107 -5.71 -13.10 -6.96
N ALA A 108 -4.41 -13.14 -7.26
CA ALA A 108 -3.73 -12.04 -7.94
C ALA A 108 -4.30 -11.78 -9.34
N ILE A 109 -4.60 -12.83 -10.12
CA ILE A 109 -5.26 -12.72 -11.43
C ILE A 109 -6.63 -12.04 -11.30
N VAL A 110 -7.48 -12.54 -10.40
CA VAL A 110 -8.83 -11.99 -10.20
C VAL A 110 -8.77 -10.53 -9.75
N LEU A 111 -7.90 -10.21 -8.79
CA LEU A 111 -7.72 -8.84 -8.30
C LEU A 111 -7.21 -7.92 -9.42
N GLN A 112 -6.23 -8.36 -10.20
CA GLN A 112 -5.65 -7.58 -11.29
C GLN A 112 -6.66 -7.35 -12.42
N LEU A 113 -7.42 -8.39 -12.81
CA LEU A 113 -8.51 -8.27 -13.78
C LEU A 113 -9.60 -7.33 -13.28
N ALA A 114 -10.00 -7.44 -12.00
CA ALA A 114 -10.98 -6.52 -11.41
C ALA A 114 -10.48 -5.07 -11.45
N VAL A 115 -9.22 -4.80 -11.10
CA VAL A 115 -8.61 -3.47 -11.17
C VAL A 115 -8.59 -2.95 -12.62
N MET A 116 -8.23 -3.79 -13.59
CA MET A 116 -8.21 -3.41 -15.01
C MET A 116 -9.60 -3.14 -15.57
N ILE A 117 -10.59 -3.98 -15.26
CA ILE A 117 -12.00 -3.80 -15.65
C ILE A 117 -12.53 -2.52 -15.03
N LEU A 118 -12.27 -2.28 -13.74
CA LEU A 118 -12.68 -1.05 -13.05
C LEU A 118 -12.02 0.19 -13.62
N LEU A 119 -10.76 0.10 -14.04
CA LEU A 119 -10.05 1.19 -14.72
C LEU A 119 -10.69 1.50 -16.08
N VAL A 120 -10.97 0.48 -16.89
CA VAL A 120 -11.66 0.63 -18.19
C VAL A 120 -13.08 1.14 -18.01
N ALA A 121 -13.81 0.62 -17.02
CA ALA A 121 -15.17 1.06 -16.69
C ALA A 121 -15.18 2.50 -16.21
N THR A 122 -14.23 2.89 -15.35
CA THR A 122 -14.07 4.28 -14.91
C THR A 122 -13.75 5.18 -16.11
N PHE A 123 -12.84 4.75 -16.99
CA PHE A 123 -12.52 5.48 -18.22
C PHE A 123 -13.75 5.65 -19.11
N ARG A 124 -14.52 4.60 -19.38
CA ARG A 124 -15.77 4.70 -20.17
C ARG A 124 -16.83 5.55 -19.47
N ALA A 125 -16.94 5.46 -18.15
CA ALA A 125 -17.87 6.25 -17.35
C ALA A 125 -17.49 7.74 -17.33
N THR A 126 -16.20 8.09 -17.47
CA THR A 126 -15.82 9.50 -17.67
C THR A 126 -16.34 10.08 -18.98
N ILE A 127 -16.67 9.22 -19.96
CA ILE A 127 -17.26 9.64 -21.23
C ILE A 127 -18.80 9.69 -21.13
N HIS A 128 -19.43 8.75 -20.41
CA HIS A 128 -20.90 8.57 -20.43
C HIS A 128 -21.64 9.03 -19.15
N GLY A 129 -20.94 9.44 -18.09
CA GLY A 129 -21.48 10.13 -16.91
C GLY A 129 -22.27 9.28 -15.89
N LYS A 130 -23.18 8.41 -16.33
CA LYS A 130 -24.30 7.86 -15.51
C LYS A 130 -23.91 7.16 -14.19
N TYR A 131 -22.72 6.53 -14.10
CA TYR A 131 -22.27 5.76 -12.93
C TYR A 131 -20.92 6.19 -12.37
N LEU A 132 -20.43 7.37 -12.76
CA LEU A 132 -19.06 7.77 -12.51
C LEU A 132 -18.71 7.88 -11.01
N LYS A 133 -19.64 8.32 -10.16
CA LYS A 133 -19.42 8.47 -8.71
C LYS A 133 -19.23 7.13 -8.00
N GLU A 134 -20.09 6.14 -8.28
CA GLU A 134 -19.99 4.82 -7.65
C GLU A 134 -18.79 4.04 -8.18
N LEU A 135 -18.52 4.10 -9.49
CA LEU A 135 -17.33 3.50 -10.08
C LEU A 135 -16.04 4.10 -9.50
N ARG A 136 -15.97 5.42 -9.28
CA ARG A 136 -14.81 6.04 -8.61
C ARG A 136 -14.59 5.48 -7.21
N LYS A 137 -15.66 5.30 -6.41
CA LYS A 137 -15.54 4.75 -5.04
C LYS A 137 -15.02 3.32 -5.07
N ILE A 138 -15.59 2.47 -5.92
CA ILE A 138 -15.21 1.07 -6.05
C ILE A 138 -13.77 0.95 -6.59
N SER A 139 -13.42 1.73 -7.62
CA SER A 139 -12.05 1.79 -8.15
C SER A 139 -11.05 2.24 -7.10
N ARG A 140 -11.35 3.27 -6.29
CA ARG A 140 -10.48 3.69 -5.19
C ARG A 140 -10.30 2.55 -4.17
N LEU A 141 -11.35 1.85 -3.78
CA LEU A 141 -11.24 0.71 -2.86
C LEU A 141 -10.36 -0.42 -3.44
N ALA A 142 -10.55 -0.76 -4.71
CA ALA A 142 -9.73 -1.77 -5.39
C ALA A 142 -8.27 -1.33 -5.47
N PHE A 143 -8.01 -0.06 -5.78
CA PHE A 143 -6.66 0.50 -5.83
C PHE A 143 -5.99 0.53 -4.43
N ALA A 144 -6.75 0.80 -3.36
CA ALA A 144 -6.23 0.77 -2.00
C ALA A 144 -5.84 -0.66 -1.62
N THR A 145 -6.70 -1.63 -1.94
CA THR A 145 -6.44 -3.05 -1.73
C THR A 145 -5.18 -3.49 -2.47
N MET A 146 -5.06 -3.10 -3.75
CA MET A 146 -3.88 -3.37 -4.57
C MET A 146 -2.62 -2.73 -3.98
N PHE A 147 -2.69 -1.48 -3.52
CA PHE A 147 -1.56 -0.79 -2.88
C PHE A 147 -0.98 -1.60 -1.72
N PHE A 148 -1.83 -2.06 -0.80
CA PHE A 148 -1.39 -2.85 0.36
C PHE A 148 -0.93 -4.26 -0.04
N LEU A 149 -1.65 -4.96 -0.92
CA LEU A 149 -1.34 -6.34 -1.27
C LEU A 149 -0.20 -6.50 -2.30
N SER A 150 0.23 -5.41 -2.94
CA SER A 150 1.11 -5.55 -4.09
C SER A 150 2.49 -6.15 -3.79
N CYS A 151 3.21 -5.78 -2.73
CA CYS A 151 4.47 -6.50 -2.43
C CYS A 151 4.25 -7.91 -1.90
N PRO A 152 3.30 -8.19 -0.97
CA PRO A 152 3.02 -9.56 -0.54
C PRO A 152 2.67 -10.52 -1.68
N LEU A 153 1.84 -10.07 -2.64
CA LEU A 153 1.49 -10.86 -3.82
C LEU A 153 2.71 -11.07 -4.73
N THR A 154 3.52 -10.03 -4.97
CA THR A 154 4.77 -10.18 -5.74
C THR A 154 5.74 -11.15 -5.05
N TYR A 155 5.88 -11.06 -3.73
CA TYR A 155 6.71 -11.96 -2.94
C TYR A 155 6.22 -13.40 -3.03
N GLY A 156 4.92 -13.64 -2.85
CA GLY A 156 4.32 -14.97 -2.97
C GLY A 156 4.52 -15.57 -4.35
N MET A 157 4.15 -14.83 -5.40
CA MET A 157 4.29 -15.29 -6.78
C MET A 157 5.74 -15.59 -7.17
N ALA A 158 6.69 -14.73 -6.77
CA ALA A 158 8.10 -14.97 -7.04
C ALA A 158 8.61 -16.20 -6.24
N LEU A 159 8.33 -16.28 -4.94
CA LEU A 159 8.81 -17.36 -4.08
C LEU A 159 8.25 -18.73 -4.51
N GLY A 160 6.97 -18.79 -4.88
CA GLY A 160 6.30 -20.05 -5.20
C GLY A 160 6.79 -20.73 -6.47
N PHE A 161 7.19 -19.96 -7.49
CA PHE A 161 7.44 -20.49 -8.84
C PHE A 161 8.88 -20.29 -9.34
N TRP A 162 9.67 -19.41 -8.72
CA TRP A 162 11.02 -19.04 -9.19
C TRP A 162 12.17 -19.40 -8.24
N ASP A 163 11.91 -19.71 -6.97
CA ASP A 163 12.96 -20.04 -6.00
C ASP A 163 13.48 -21.49 -6.19
N CYS A 164 14.43 -21.65 -7.11
CA CYS A 164 15.01 -22.94 -7.49
C CYS A 164 16.24 -23.33 -6.66
N ASN A 165 16.32 -24.59 -6.26
CA ASN A 165 17.51 -25.14 -5.63
C ASN A 165 18.41 -25.86 -6.64
N TYR A 166 19.42 -25.14 -7.13
CA TYR A 166 20.41 -25.67 -8.09
C TYR A 166 21.37 -26.73 -7.50
N PHE A 167 21.36 -26.97 -6.19
CA PHE A 167 22.23 -27.96 -5.55
C PHE A 167 21.55 -29.31 -5.32
N SER A 168 20.24 -29.35 -5.16
CA SER A 168 19.50 -30.61 -5.01
C SER A 168 18.94 -31.03 -6.37
N SER A 169 19.59 -31.97 -7.03
CA SER A 169 18.99 -32.69 -8.14
C SER A 169 17.97 -33.68 -7.59
N SER A 170 16.69 -33.47 -7.89
CA SER A 170 15.67 -34.49 -7.64
C SER A 170 15.73 -35.50 -8.79
N PHE A 171 15.97 -36.77 -8.49
CA PHE A 171 15.90 -37.84 -9.49
C PHE A 171 14.43 -38.17 -9.75
N THR A 172 13.90 -37.65 -10.87
CA THR A 172 12.58 -38.06 -11.37
C THR A 172 12.80 -38.73 -12.72
N ASN A 173 12.44 -40.01 -12.85
CA ASN A 173 12.60 -40.78 -14.09
C ASN A 173 14.03 -40.78 -14.68
N GLN A 174 15.05 -41.03 -13.85
CA GLN A 174 16.46 -41.15 -14.26
C GLN A 174 17.12 -39.88 -14.85
N THR A 175 16.43 -38.73 -14.85
CA THR A 175 17.03 -37.44 -15.23
C THR A 175 17.14 -36.54 -14.01
N GLU A 176 18.32 -35.97 -13.79
CA GLU A 176 18.55 -34.98 -12.74
C GLU A 176 17.82 -33.69 -13.12
N MET A 177 16.73 -33.39 -12.41
CA MET A 177 16.01 -32.13 -12.59
C MET A 177 16.21 -31.23 -11.37
N VAL A 178 16.42 -29.94 -11.62
CA VAL A 178 16.47 -28.90 -10.59
C VAL A 178 15.06 -28.74 -10.01
N ALA A 179 14.92 -28.91 -8.70
CA ALA A 179 13.65 -28.75 -8.00
C ALA A 179 13.49 -27.36 -7.38
N LEU A 180 12.24 -26.98 -7.07
CA LEU A 180 11.94 -25.81 -6.28
C LEU A 180 12.52 -25.99 -4.88
N ARG A 181 13.11 -24.94 -4.31
CA ARG A 181 13.76 -24.99 -3.00
C ARG A 181 12.77 -25.30 -1.88
N LYS A 182 11.61 -24.66 -1.93
CA LYS A 182 10.54 -24.87 -0.95
C LYS A 182 9.75 -26.15 -1.21
N PHE A 183 9.71 -26.60 -2.46
CA PHE A 183 8.95 -27.77 -2.91
C PHE A 183 9.86 -28.75 -3.64
N PRO A 184 10.71 -29.51 -2.90
CA PRO A 184 11.73 -30.36 -3.51
C PRO A 184 11.15 -31.49 -4.37
N SER A 185 9.86 -31.82 -4.22
CA SER A 185 9.13 -32.77 -5.06
C SER A 185 8.71 -32.21 -6.43
N ILE A 186 8.81 -30.90 -6.63
CA ILE A 186 8.31 -30.22 -7.82
C ILE A 186 9.51 -29.72 -8.65
N PRO A 187 9.68 -30.21 -9.89
CA PRO A 187 10.75 -29.73 -10.76
C PRO A 187 10.50 -28.27 -11.13
N CYS A 188 11.52 -27.43 -11.01
CA CYS A 188 11.46 -26.01 -11.39
C CYS A 188 11.02 -25.81 -12.83
N TRP A 189 11.49 -26.66 -13.73
CA TRP A 189 11.25 -26.52 -15.17
C TRP A 189 10.28 -27.59 -15.70
N ASN A 190 9.44 -28.15 -14.82
CA ASN A 190 8.31 -28.95 -15.28
C ASN A 190 7.36 -28.07 -16.12
N SER A 191 6.67 -28.66 -17.09
CA SER A 191 5.67 -28.00 -17.93
C SER A 191 4.67 -27.17 -17.12
N THR A 192 4.12 -27.73 -16.03
CA THR A 192 3.16 -27.04 -15.16
C THR A 192 3.77 -25.84 -14.45
N ASN A 193 4.93 -26.00 -13.78
CA ASN A 193 5.56 -24.89 -13.08
C ASN A 193 6.06 -23.81 -14.05
N SER A 194 6.55 -24.21 -15.23
CA SER A 194 7.00 -23.27 -16.26
C SER A 194 5.86 -22.36 -16.74
N VAL A 195 4.66 -22.92 -16.97
CA VAL A 195 3.47 -22.13 -17.33
C VAL A 195 3.09 -21.17 -16.20
N LEU A 196 3.09 -21.65 -14.95
CA LEU A 196 2.77 -20.82 -13.77
C LEU A 196 3.81 -19.72 -13.54
N ALA A 197 5.09 -20.01 -13.74
CA ALA A 197 6.20 -19.08 -13.65
C ALA A 197 6.04 -17.95 -14.69
N VAL A 198 5.82 -18.30 -15.97
CA VAL A 198 5.58 -17.30 -17.04
C VAL A 198 4.36 -16.44 -16.73
N LEU A 199 3.24 -17.06 -16.30
CA LEU A 199 2.01 -16.34 -15.95
C LEU A 199 2.24 -15.39 -14.77
N SER A 200 2.95 -15.85 -13.74
CA SER A 200 3.29 -15.05 -12.56
C SER A 200 4.17 -13.84 -12.92
N LEU A 201 5.14 -13.99 -13.82
CA LEU A 201 5.99 -12.89 -14.28
C LEU A 201 5.18 -11.85 -15.05
N MET A 202 4.30 -12.28 -15.97
CA MET A 202 3.41 -11.37 -16.68
C MET A 202 2.54 -10.58 -15.70
N LEU A 203 1.96 -11.23 -14.70
CA LEU A 203 1.16 -10.58 -13.68
C LEU A 203 1.97 -9.61 -12.83
N ILE A 204 3.18 -9.99 -12.41
CA ILE A 204 4.07 -9.12 -11.64
C ILE A 204 4.40 -7.84 -12.42
N VAL A 205 4.63 -7.92 -13.74
CA VAL A 205 4.89 -6.73 -14.59
C VAL A 205 3.66 -5.81 -14.65
N ILE A 206 2.46 -6.37 -14.85
CA ILE A 206 1.21 -5.58 -14.84
C ILE A 206 0.96 -4.99 -13.44
N GLN A 207 1.28 -5.75 -12.40
CA GLN A 207 1.20 -5.36 -11.00
C GLN A 207 2.15 -4.22 -10.66
N MET A 208 3.37 -4.19 -11.20
CA MET A 208 4.29 -3.05 -11.06
C MET A 208 3.72 -1.76 -11.63
N VAL A 209 3.14 -1.82 -12.83
CA VAL A 209 2.51 -0.66 -13.47
C VAL A 209 1.31 -0.19 -12.66
N THR A 210 0.44 -1.09 -12.23
CA THR A 210 -0.73 -0.74 -11.41
C THR A 210 -0.34 -0.25 -10.01
N SER A 211 0.73 -0.78 -9.41
CA SER A 211 1.27 -0.30 -8.12
C SER A 211 1.84 1.11 -8.23
N PHE A 212 2.51 1.41 -9.35
CA PHE A 212 2.94 2.77 -9.66
C PHE A 212 1.74 3.73 -9.70
N MET A 213 0.67 3.33 -10.40
CA MET A 213 -0.56 4.12 -10.54
C MET A 213 -1.37 4.25 -9.24
N THR A 214 -1.44 3.21 -8.42
CA THR A 214 -2.14 3.28 -7.13
C THR A 214 -1.43 4.24 -6.19
N THR A 215 -0.10 4.22 -6.18
CA THR A 215 0.69 5.16 -5.38
C THR A 215 0.51 6.61 -5.85
N THR A 216 0.41 6.87 -7.16
CA THR A 216 0.15 8.24 -7.65
C THR A 216 -1.24 8.76 -7.26
N VAL A 217 -2.23 7.88 -7.11
CA VAL A 217 -3.59 8.20 -6.68
C VAL A 217 -3.69 8.43 -5.17
N PHE A 218 -3.00 7.63 -4.34
CA PHE A 218 -3.11 7.66 -2.88
C PHE A 218 -2.09 8.54 -2.16
N CYS A 219 -1.00 8.96 -2.80
CA CYS A 219 -0.10 9.92 -2.17
C CYS A 219 -0.75 11.29 -2.03
N ASP A 220 -0.70 11.85 -0.82
CA ASP A 220 -1.30 13.15 -0.52
C ASP A 220 -0.49 14.29 -1.13
N THR A 221 -1.03 14.89 -2.18
CA THR A 221 -0.42 16.05 -2.83
C THR A 221 -1.15 17.35 -2.53
N PHE A 222 -2.20 17.33 -1.72
CA PHE A 222 -3.06 18.49 -1.51
C PHE A 222 -2.37 19.56 -0.67
N LEU A 223 -2.32 20.79 -1.19
CA LEU A 223 -1.75 21.93 -0.45
C LEU A 223 -2.56 22.29 0.78
N THR A 224 -3.84 21.96 0.80
CA THR A 224 -4.72 22.23 1.96
C THR A 224 -4.52 21.21 3.08
N SER A 225 -3.84 20.09 2.81
CA SER A 225 -3.64 19.04 3.78
C SER A 225 -2.78 19.50 4.97
N LYS A 226 -3.17 19.07 6.16
CA LYS A 226 -2.41 19.27 7.40
C LYS A 226 -1.41 18.13 7.66
N SER A 227 -1.37 17.11 6.81
CA SER A 227 -0.48 15.96 6.94
C SER A 227 1.00 16.37 6.96
N LEU A 228 1.84 15.58 7.64
CA LEU A 228 3.28 15.83 7.71
C LEU A 228 3.96 15.58 6.37
N PHE A 229 3.51 14.56 5.65
CA PHE A 229 4.10 14.06 4.41
C PHE A 229 3.30 14.51 3.17
N VAL A 230 3.18 15.83 2.97
CA VAL A 230 2.57 16.36 1.73
C VAL A 230 3.61 16.37 0.62
N LEU A 231 3.29 15.72 -0.50
CA LEU A 231 4.15 15.64 -1.67
C LEU A 231 3.80 16.73 -2.69
N GLU A 232 4.82 17.24 -3.39
CA GLU A 232 4.57 18.03 -4.61
C GLU A 232 4.20 17.11 -5.76
N THR A 233 4.97 16.03 -5.92
CA THR A 233 4.78 14.99 -6.93
C THR A 233 4.83 13.61 -6.27
N PRO A 234 3.94 12.68 -6.64
CA PRO A 234 3.90 11.36 -6.01
C PRO A 234 4.92 10.37 -6.59
N PHE A 235 5.60 10.72 -7.69
CA PHE A 235 6.40 9.78 -8.48
C PHE A 235 7.56 9.14 -7.73
N ILE A 236 8.17 9.84 -6.77
CA ILE A 236 9.25 9.26 -5.97
C ILE A 236 8.73 8.15 -5.06
N MET A 237 7.53 8.29 -4.49
CA MET A 237 6.92 7.21 -3.71
C MET A 237 6.51 6.06 -4.61
N SER A 238 5.97 6.36 -5.81
CA SER A 238 5.68 5.32 -6.81
C SER A 238 6.95 4.56 -7.20
N TYR A 239 8.08 5.25 -7.37
CA TYR A 239 9.38 4.61 -7.61
C TYR A 239 9.79 3.69 -6.45
N VAL A 240 9.63 4.12 -5.19
CA VAL A 240 9.93 3.26 -4.03
C VAL A 240 9.12 1.97 -4.08
N MET A 241 7.81 2.07 -4.33
CA MET A 241 6.94 0.90 -4.38
C MET A 241 7.31 -0.05 -5.52
N THR A 242 7.53 0.48 -6.73
CA THR A 242 7.90 -0.34 -7.90
C THR A 242 9.30 -0.93 -7.77
N SER A 243 10.27 -0.18 -7.24
CA SER A 243 11.65 -0.67 -7.03
C SER A 243 11.72 -1.75 -5.95
N ASN A 244 10.85 -1.70 -4.93
CA ASN A 244 10.71 -2.76 -3.95
C ASN A 244 10.24 -4.07 -4.59
N GLN A 245 9.25 -4.01 -5.47
CA GLN A 245 8.80 -5.19 -6.24
C GLN A 245 9.90 -5.70 -7.18
N LEU A 246 10.65 -4.81 -7.83
CA LEU A 246 11.77 -5.18 -8.70
C LEU A 246 12.85 -5.91 -7.90
N TYR A 247 13.17 -5.39 -6.72
CA TYR A 247 14.11 -6.03 -5.81
C TYR A 247 13.66 -7.43 -5.40
N ILE A 248 12.37 -7.64 -5.07
CA ILE A 248 11.84 -8.98 -4.73
C ILE A 248 12.11 -9.98 -5.87
N ILE A 249 11.80 -9.59 -7.11
CA ILE A 249 12.03 -10.43 -8.30
C ILE A 249 13.52 -10.76 -8.43
N LEU A 250 14.39 -9.74 -8.42
CA LEU A 250 15.84 -9.92 -8.54
C LEU A 250 16.39 -10.79 -7.42
N SER A 251 15.94 -10.57 -6.20
CA SER A 251 16.37 -11.32 -5.02
C SER A 251 16.03 -12.80 -5.15
N ILE A 252 14.81 -13.14 -5.56
CA ILE A 252 14.35 -14.54 -5.61
C ILE A 252 14.93 -15.28 -6.81
N VAL A 253 15.06 -14.63 -7.97
CA VAL A 253 15.69 -15.22 -9.15
C VAL A 253 17.19 -15.47 -8.94
N THR A 254 17.83 -14.75 -8.01
CA THR A 254 19.25 -14.93 -7.69
C THR A 254 19.48 -16.29 -7.02
N PRO A 255 20.31 -17.17 -7.62
CA PRO A 255 20.65 -18.47 -7.04
C PRO A 255 21.30 -18.35 -5.67
N HIS A 256 21.09 -19.36 -4.81
CA HIS A 256 21.55 -19.31 -3.43
C HIS A 256 23.08 -19.22 -3.29
N HIS A 257 23.86 -19.82 -4.20
CA HIS A 257 25.33 -19.77 -4.14
C HIS A 257 25.91 -18.35 -4.35
N VAL A 258 25.14 -17.45 -4.95
CA VAL A 258 25.48 -16.03 -5.12
C VAL A 258 24.55 -15.12 -4.30
N MET A 259 24.05 -15.60 -3.17
CA MET A 259 23.12 -14.85 -2.32
C MET A 259 23.65 -13.48 -1.84
N TYR A 260 24.99 -13.28 -1.80
CA TYR A 260 25.63 -12.01 -1.47
C TYR A 260 25.34 -10.91 -2.52
N LEU A 261 24.88 -11.27 -3.73
CA LEU A 261 24.42 -10.31 -4.73
C LEU A 261 23.11 -9.63 -4.35
N ARG A 262 22.25 -10.31 -3.56
CA ARG A 262 20.93 -9.76 -3.19
C ARG A 262 21.07 -8.45 -2.39
N PRO A 263 21.88 -8.37 -1.30
CA PRO A 263 22.16 -7.10 -0.64
C PRO A 263 22.77 -6.03 -1.55
N ILE A 264 23.61 -6.42 -2.53
CA ILE A 264 24.21 -5.47 -3.48
C ILE A 264 23.14 -4.80 -4.34
N TYR A 265 22.20 -5.57 -4.90
CA TYR A 265 21.06 -4.99 -5.64
C TYR A 265 20.25 -4.03 -4.76
N TYR A 266 20.02 -4.40 -3.50
CA TYR A 266 19.31 -3.55 -2.55
C TYR A 266 20.05 -2.23 -2.26
N ILE A 267 21.38 -2.27 -2.09
CA ILE A 267 22.22 -1.08 -1.90
C ILE A 267 22.16 -0.19 -3.15
N LEU A 268 22.27 -0.75 -4.35
CA LEU A 268 22.23 0.01 -5.60
C LEU A 268 20.88 0.72 -5.78
N ILE A 269 19.77 0.00 -5.61
CA ILE A 269 18.41 0.56 -5.68
C ILE A 269 18.22 1.65 -4.62
N SER A 270 18.69 1.42 -3.39
CA SER A 270 18.58 2.38 -2.28
C SER A 270 19.44 3.63 -2.48
N THR A 271 20.62 3.47 -3.08
CA THR A 271 21.51 4.59 -3.44
C THR A 271 20.89 5.44 -4.54
N PHE A 272 20.33 4.81 -5.57
CA PHE A 272 19.60 5.52 -6.61
C PHE A 272 18.39 6.27 -6.06
N PHE A 273 17.65 5.68 -5.12
CA PHE A 273 16.59 6.38 -4.39
C PHE A 273 17.10 7.64 -3.67
N CYS A 274 18.25 7.56 -2.97
CA CYS A 274 18.85 8.71 -2.29
C CYS A 274 19.22 9.83 -3.28
N VAL A 275 19.79 9.47 -4.43
CA VAL A 275 20.12 10.43 -5.50
C VAL A 275 18.86 11.11 -6.03
N LEU A 276 17.79 10.35 -6.30
CA LEU A 276 16.50 10.90 -6.73
C LEU A 276 15.88 11.82 -5.67
N LEU A 277 15.96 11.43 -4.39
CA LEU A 277 15.44 12.21 -3.28
C LEU A 277 16.16 13.55 -3.15
N LEU A 278 17.50 13.55 -3.17
CA LEU A 278 18.32 14.78 -3.11
C LEU A 278 18.16 15.66 -4.37
N ARG A 279 17.91 15.04 -5.52
CA ARG A 279 17.69 15.77 -6.77
C ARG A 279 16.35 16.51 -6.75
N ASN A 280 15.27 15.85 -6.33
CA ASN A 280 13.90 16.33 -6.52
C ASN A 280 13.24 16.90 -5.25
N LEU A 281 13.68 16.50 -4.05
CA LEU A 281 13.15 16.93 -2.74
C LEU A 281 11.61 16.87 -2.66
N PRO A 282 10.98 15.70 -2.82
CA PRO A 282 9.56 15.54 -3.16
C PRO A 282 8.56 16.09 -2.14
N PHE A 283 8.95 16.35 -0.89
CA PHE A 283 8.03 16.85 0.14
C PHE A 283 8.00 18.37 0.20
N LEU A 284 6.82 18.95 0.44
CA LEU A 284 6.68 20.40 0.61
C LEU A 284 7.36 20.90 1.88
N ARG A 285 7.34 20.09 2.96
CA ARG A 285 7.97 20.44 4.23
C ARG A 285 9.44 20.00 4.21
N ARG A 286 10.35 20.91 4.55
CA ARG A 286 11.79 20.62 4.67
C ARG A 286 12.07 19.41 5.56
N ARG A 287 11.51 19.40 6.78
CA ARG A 287 11.68 18.30 7.76
C ARG A 287 11.22 16.94 7.23
N ALA A 288 10.23 16.90 6.34
CA ALA A 288 9.77 15.65 5.73
C ALA A 288 10.79 15.12 4.70
N ASN A 289 11.43 16.00 3.91
CA ASN A 289 12.56 15.61 3.06
C ASN A 289 13.73 15.10 3.91
N THR A 290 14.02 15.76 5.03
CA THR A 290 15.08 15.34 5.97
C THR A 290 14.82 13.93 6.51
N PHE A 291 13.60 13.68 6.99
CA PHE A 291 13.19 12.38 7.49
C PHE A 291 13.31 11.27 6.43
N TYR A 292 12.86 11.54 5.20
CA TYR A 292 13.01 10.60 4.09
C TYR A 292 14.47 10.44 3.62
N GLY A 293 15.31 11.45 3.85
CA GLY A 293 16.76 11.37 3.69
C GLY A 293 17.38 10.36 4.63
N GLY A 294 16.96 10.40 5.90
CA GLY A 294 17.27 9.37 6.89
C GLY A 294 16.80 7.99 6.43
N ILE A 295 15.54 7.84 6.00
CA ILE A 295 15.03 6.55 5.50
C ILE A 295 15.86 6.03 4.33
N GLY A 296 16.22 6.89 3.38
CA GLY A 296 17.03 6.51 2.22
C GLY A 296 18.38 5.91 2.61
N LEU A 297 19.14 6.59 3.48
CA LEU A 297 20.43 6.06 3.94
C LEU A 297 20.28 4.92 4.96
N ALA A 298 19.18 4.84 5.70
CA ALA A 298 18.86 3.67 6.54
C ALA A 298 18.72 2.40 5.69
N ARG A 299 18.10 2.50 4.50
CA ARG A 299 18.06 1.37 3.55
C ARG A 299 19.46 0.95 3.11
N VAL A 300 20.34 1.91 2.81
CA VAL A 300 21.74 1.62 2.45
C VAL A 300 22.45 0.93 3.62
N GLY A 301 22.28 1.42 4.84
CA GLY A 301 22.85 0.80 6.05
C GLY A 301 22.37 -0.64 6.29
N ILE A 302 21.06 -0.89 6.15
CA ILE A 302 20.48 -2.25 6.21
C ILE A 302 21.11 -3.15 5.14
N GLY A 303 21.23 -2.66 3.90
CA GLY A 303 21.87 -3.42 2.82
C GLY A 303 23.32 -3.76 3.10
N ILE A 304 24.11 -2.82 3.64
CA ILE A 304 25.51 -3.05 4.03
C ILE A 304 25.59 -4.11 5.13
N ALA A 305 24.77 -4.00 6.17
CA ALA A 305 24.76 -4.99 7.25
C ALA A 305 24.37 -6.39 6.76
N SER A 306 23.36 -6.49 5.89
CA SER A 306 22.97 -7.74 5.24
C SER A 306 24.07 -8.32 4.36
N LEU A 307 24.82 -7.47 3.65
CA LEU A 307 26.00 -7.89 2.87
C LEU A 307 27.09 -8.45 3.78
N VAL A 308 27.41 -7.74 4.87
CA VAL A 308 28.39 -8.16 5.87
C VAL A 308 28.01 -9.52 6.47
N SER A 309 26.73 -9.71 6.84
CA SER A 309 26.25 -10.99 7.37
C SER A 309 26.40 -12.13 6.35
N SER A 310 26.06 -11.87 5.09
CA SER A 310 26.14 -12.88 4.02
C SER A 310 27.57 -13.36 3.72
N ILE A 311 28.59 -12.58 4.10
CA ILE A 311 30.01 -12.88 3.86
C ILE A 311 30.69 -13.44 5.11
N LEU A 312 30.43 -12.87 6.29
CA LEU A 312 31.17 -13.21 7.50
C LEU A 312 30.72 -14.50 8.18
N ASN A 313 29.48 -14.98 7.93
CA ASN A 313 28.97 -16.21 8.55
C ASN A 313 28.65 -17.32 7.55
N PRO A 314 29.60 -17.78 6.71
CA PRO A 314 29.30 -18.76 5.66
C PRO A 314 28.81 -20.13 6.19
N TYR A 315 29.12 -20.44 7.45
CA TYR A 315 28.75 -21.70 8.12
C TYR A 315 27.44 -21.61 8.93
N ASP A 316 26.76 -20.46 8.91
CA ASP A 316 25.50 -20.22 9.63
C ASP A 316 25.56 -20.51 11.15
N GLU A 317 26.69 -20.19 11.78
CA GLU A 317 26.88 -20.41 13.22
C GLU A 317 25.96 -19.52 14.06
N TRP A 318 25.34 -20.09 15.10
CA TRP A 318 24.32 -19.39 15.88
C TRP A 318 24.87 -18.25 16.75
N GLN A 319 26.07 -18.42 17.33
CA GLN A 319 26.67 -17.42 18.24
C GLN A 319 26.96 -16.11 17.50
N PHE A 320 27.61 -16.25 16.35
CA PHE A 320 27.95 -15.12 15.50
C PHE A 320 26.71 -14.58 14.76
N GLY A 321 25.84 -15.48 14.29
CA GLY A 321 24.60 -15.15 13.61
C GLY A 321 23.63 -14.30 14.44
N LEU A 322 23.47 -14.59 15.74
CA LEU A 322 22.59 -13.82 16.62
C LEU A 322 23.04 -12.35 16.71
N GLY A 323 24.35 -12.10 16.88
CA GLY A 323 24.89 -10.73 16.89
C GLY A 323 24.68 -10.03 15.55
N LEU A 324 24.93 -10.74 14.45
CA LEU A 324 24.69 -10.23 13.10
C LEU A 324 23.22 -9.91 12.85
N SER A 325 22.27 -10.66 13.44
CA SER A 325 20.83 -10.46 13.20
C SER A 325 20.32 -9.07 13.60
N PHE A 326 20.96 -8.42 14.57
CA PHE A 326 20.64 -7.04 14.98
C PHE A 326 21.44 -5.98 14.21
N SER A 327 22.48 -6.38 13.47
CA SER A 327 23.32 -5.45 12.71
C SER A 327 22.54 -4.60 11.68
N PRO A 328 21.49 -5.10 10.98
CA PRO A 328 20.71 -4.26 10.07
C PRO A 328 19.95 -3.14 10.78
N LEU A 329 19.47 -3.39 12.00
CA LEU A 329 18.79 -2.37 12.81
C LEU A 329 19.78 -1.29 13.24
N VAL A 330 20.96 -1.68 13.73
CA VAL A 330 22.01 -0.75 14.16
C VAL A 330 22.56 0.06 12.98
N ALA A 331 22.93 -0.61 11.88
CA ALA A 331 23.42 0.05 10.66
C ALA A 331 22.33 0.92 10.01
N GLY A 332 21.07 0.48 10.06
CA GLY A 332 19.93 1.27 9.62
C GLY A 332 19.74 2.54 10.45
N LEU A 333 19.90 2.47 11.78
CA LEU A 333 19.83 3.63 12.67
C LEU A 333 20.99 4.61 12.42
N LEU A 334 22.20 4.10 12.26
CA LEU A 334 23.37 4.92 11.89
C LEU A 334 23.15 5.59 10.53
N GLY A 335 22.71 4.84 9.52
CA GLY A 335 22.34 5.36 8.21
C GLY A 335 21.24 6.42 8.30
N PHE A 336 20.23 6.21 9.15
CA PHE A 336 19.14 7.16 9.37
C PHE A 336 19.63 8.51 9.93
N THR A 337 20.47 8.46 10.96
CA THR A 337 21.03 9.68 11.58
C THR A 337 21.92 10.44 10.61
N LEU A 338 22.80 9.75 9.89
CA LEU A 338 23.66 10.32 8.87
C LEU A 338 22.84 10.92 7.72
N GLY A 339 21.80 10.22 7.28
CA GLY A 339 20.91 10.67 6.20
C GLY A 339 20.13 11.91 6.57
N CYS A 340 19.60 11.97 7.80
CA CYS A 340 18.96 13.18 8.32
C CYS A 340 19.96 14.35 8.36
N LEU A 341 21.19 14.13 8.83
CA LEU A 341 22.20 15.18 8.88
C LEU A 341 22.57 15.72 7.49
N ILE A 342 22.88 14.82 6.54
CA ILE A 342 23.24 15.20 5.16
C ILE A 342 22.10 15.95 4.49
N THR A 343 20.86 15.45 4.60
CA THR A 343 19.71 16.07 3.95
C THR A 343 19.26 17.36 4.63
N GLU A 344 19.37 17.50 5.96
CA GLU A 344 19.08 18.76 6.65
C GLU A 344 20.10 19.83 6.25
N LEU A 345 21.41 19.52 6.27
CA LEU A 345 22.46 20.45 5.82
C LEU A 345 22.26 20.86 4.36
N TYR A 346 21.97 19.89 3.49
CA TYR A 346 21.71 20.14 2.08
C TYR A 346 20.50 21.05 1.85
N THR A 347 19.37 20.74 2.50
CA THR A 347 18.15 21.54 2.34
C THR A 347 18.25 22.90 3.01
N LEU A 348 18.99 23.03 4.12
CA LEU A 348 19.32 24.31 4.75
C LEU A 348 20.16 25.20 3.84
N TYR A 349 21.18 24.62 3.19
CA TYR A 349 22.01 25.33 2.22
C TYR A 349 21.16 25.87 1.06
N LEU A 350 20.33 25.01 0.44
CA LEU A 350 19.45 25.42 -0.66
C LEU A 350 18.47 26.50 -0.23
N PHE A 351 17.88 26.35 0.96
CA PHE A 351 16.92 27.30 1.51
C PHE A 351 17.53 28.67 1.77
N LYS A 352 18.70 28.74 2.46
CA LYS A 352 19.38 30.01 2.76
C LYS A 352 19.80 30.73 1.49
N LYS A 353 20.41 30.01 0.54
CA LYS A 353 20.86 30.58 -0.73
C LYS A 353 19.68 31.05 -1.60
N GLY A 354 18.57 30.31 -1.61
CA GLY A 354 17.35 30.71 -2.30
C GLY A 354 16.72 31.97 -1.69
N LYS A 355 16.68 32.05 -0.35
CA LYS A 355 16.21 33.24 0.37
C LYS A 355 17.03 34.48 0.02
N ASN A 356 18.35 34.35 0.08
CA ASN A 356 19.27 35.47 -0.20
C ASN A 356 19.16 35.92 -1.66
N ALA A 357 19.07 34.99 -2.62
CA ALA A 357 18.91 35.32 -4.03
C ALA A 357 17.60 36.07 -4.33
N ILE A 358 16.50 35.73 -3.63
CA ILE A 358 15.25 36.47 -3.76
C ILE A 358 15.33 37.85 -3.11
N ALA A 359 15.92 37.95 -1.91
CA ALA A 359 16.09 39.22 -1.22
C ALA A 359 16.93 40.21 -2.03
N GLU A 360 18.07 39.74 -2.58
CA GLU A 360 18.93 40.53 -3.46
C GLU A 360 18.21 40.96 -4.75
N CYS A 361 17.39 40.09 -5.33
CA CYS A 361 16.58 40.41 -6.50
C CYS A 361 15.56 41.53 -6.21
N ILE A 362 14.91 41.51 -5.03
CA ILE A 362 13.96 42.56 -4.63
C ILE A 362 14.71 43.87 -4.35
N GLU A 363 15.83 43.81 -3.63
CA GLU A 363 16.63 44.98 -3.27
C GLU A 363 17.14 45.70 -4.53
N GLN A 364 17.73 44.96 -5.47
CA GLN A 364 18.19 45.53 -6.75
C GLN A 364 17.07 46.20 -7.53
N GLN A 365 15.88 45.62 -7.51
CA GLN A 365 14.72 46.19 -8.19
C GLN A 365 14.16 47.43 -7.49
N THR A 366 14.32 47.55 -6.17
CA THR A 366 13.97 48.79 -5.45
C THR A 366 15.00 49.90 -5.65
N THR A 367 16.27 49.56 -5.92
CA THR A 367 17.36 50.55 -6.08
C THR A 367 17.58 51.03 -7.51
N MET A 368 17.27 50.20 -8.52
CA MET A 368 17.40 50.58 -9.92
C MET A 368 16.21 51.46 -10.33
N SER A 369 16.48 52.70 -10.77
CA SER A 369 15.48 53.61 -11.34
C SER A 369 14.71 52.96 -12.50
N GLU A 370 13.47 53.42 -12.74
CA GLU A 370 12.46 52.81 -13.63
C GLU A 370 12.94 52.43 -15.06
N ASP A 371 14.08 52.95 -15.51
CA ASP A 371 14.60 52.77 -16.88
C ASP A 371 15.48 51.51 -17.09
N HIS A 372 15.94 50.84 -16.03
CA HIS A 372 16.75 49.61 -16.16
C HIS A 372 15.98 48.36 -15.73
N GLU A 373 15.45 47.64 -16.73
CA GLU A 373 14.89 46.31 -16.55
C GLU A 373 15.96 45.33 -16.04
N CYS A 374 16.03 45.11 -14.73
CA CYS A 374 16.74 43.96 -14.20
C CYS A 374 15.85 42.71 -14.42
N PRO A 375 16.27 41.72 -15.23
CA PRO A 375 15.43 40.58 -15.51
C PRO A 375 15.39 39.67 -14.28
N MET A 376 14.31 39.76 -13.49
CA MET A 376 14.00 38.80 -12.41
C MET A 376 14.07 37.34 -12.92
N SER A 377 13.79 37.12 -14.21
CA SER A 377 13.98 35.85 -14.90
C SER A 377 15.42 35.34 -14.85
N HIS A 378 16.43 36.20 -14.89
CA HIS A 378 17.84 35.82 -14.78
C HIS A 378 18.16 35.22 -13.40
N TYR A 379 17.67 35.82 -12.31
CA TYR A 379 17.82 35.27 -10.96
C TYR A 379 17.13 33.92 -10.80
N PHE A 380 15.88 33.83 -11.27
CA PHE A 380 15.13 32.58 -11.24
C PHE A 380 15.79 31.49 -12.06
N ASN A 381 16.29 31.78 -13.26
CA ASN A 381 16.99 30.80 -14.10
C ASN A 381 18.32 30.38 -13.48
N ARG A 382 19.16 31.34 -13.04
CA ARG A 382 20.48 31.06 -12.42
C ARG A 382 20.37 30.28 -11.11
N TYR A 383 19.38 30.60 -10.28
CA TYR A 383 19.20 30.00 -8.96
C TYR A 383 17.97 29.09 -8.85
N THR A 384 17.46 28.56 -9.97
CA THR A 384 16.20 27.79 -10.08
C THR A 384 16.00 26.80 -8.92
N LYS A 385 16.98 25.90 -8.69
CA LYS A 385 16.87 24.88 -7.63
C LYS A 385 16.75 25.47 -6.22
N HIS A 386 17.50 26.55 -5.94
CA HIS A 386 17.56 27.19 -4.64
C HIS A 386 16.27 27.98 -4.37
N VAL A 387 15.84 28.76 -5.36
CA VAL A 387 14.60 29.56 -5.33
C VAL A 387 13.39 28.64 -5.19
N ASN A 388 13.31 27.56 -5.96
CA ASN A 388 12.23 26.58 -5.85
C ASN A 388 12.19 25.90 -4.47
N CYS A 389 13.35 25.51 -3.94
CA CYS A 389 13.43 24.93 -2.59
C CYS A 389 12.93 25.91 -1.51
N PHE A 390 13.26 27.20 -1.65
CA PHE A 390 12.81 28.25 -0.75
C PHE A 390 11.29 28.50 -0.84
N ILE A 391 10.75 28.67 -2.05
CA ILE A 391 9.30 28.88 -2.27
C ILE A 391 8.53 27.68 -1.72
N ARG A 392 8.95 26.47 -2.07
CA ARG A 392 8.35 25.21 -1.61
C ARG A 392 8.30 25.11 -0.09
N SER A 393 9.44 25.34 0.57
CA SER A 393 9.54 25.27 2.03
C SER A 393 8.69 26.34 2.73
N SER A 394 8.44 27.46 2.03
CA SER A 394 7.64 28.57 2.55
C SER A 394 6.13 28.34 2.42
N LEU A 395 5.66 27.44 1.53
CA LEU A 395 4.23 27.09 1.40
C LEU A 395 3.61 26.59 2.71
N LYS A 396 4.41 25.95 3.57
CA LYS A 396 3.96 25.34 4.82
C LYS A 396 4.68 25.91 6.05
N THR A 397 5.40 27.02 5.89
CA THR A 397 6.11 27.66 7.00
C THR A 397 5.18 28.53 7.84
N THR A 398 5.49 28.67 9.12
CA THR A 398 4.83 29.63 10.02
C THR A 398 5.53 30.98 10.06
N HIS A 399 6.75 31.10 9.50
CA HIS A 399 7.51 32.34 9.51
C HIS A 399 6.95 33.36 8.52
N GLN A 400 6.30 34.40 9.04
CA GLN A 400 5.69 35.47 8.24
C GLN A 400 6.69 36.20 7.33
N SER A 401 7.94 36.38 7.76
CA SER A 401 8.97 37.06 6.95
C SER A 401 9.23 36.39 5.59
N ASN A 402 9.21 35.05 5.55
CA ASN A 402 9.46 34.31 4.30
C ASN A 402 8.24 34.39 3.37
N VAL A 403 7.04 34.42 3.97
CA VAL A 403 5.80 34.62 3.25
C VAL A 403 5.77 36.01 2.61
N GLN A 404 6.13 37.05 3.37
CA GLN A 404 6.20 38.43 2.87
C GLN A 404 7.16 38.58 1.69
N LEU A 405 8.36 38.00 1.78
CA LEU A 405 9.32 38.02 0.67
C LEU A 405 8.73 37.45 -0.63
N ILE A 406 8.00 36.34 -0.57
CA ILE A 406 7.37 35.75 -1.76
C ILE A 406 6.18 36.58 -2.23
N GLU A 407 5.40 37.15 -1.31
CA GLU A 407 4.34 38.10 -1.67
C GLU A 407 4.89 39.33 -2.40
N ASP A 408 6.07 39.82 -2.01
CA ASP A 408 6.72 40.95 -2.66
C ASP A 408 7.23 40.60 -4.06
N VAL A 409 7.80 39.39 -4.24
CA VAL A 409 8.08 38.85 -5.59
C VAL A 409 6.82 38.78 -6.43
N LEU A 410 5.70 38.30 -5.87
CA LEU A 410 4.45 38.19 -6.61
C LEU A 410 3.87 39.57 -6.99
N LYS A 411 3.99 40.58 -6.11
CA LYS A 411 3.60 41.96 -6.43
C LYS A 411 4.45 42.53 -7.55
N VAL A 412 5.75 42.27 -7.54
CA VAL A 412 6.65 42.64 -8.63
C VAL A 412 6.21 42.00 -9.94
N LEU A 413 6.01 40.68 -9.96
CA LEU A 413 5.62 39.96 -11.17
C LEU A 413 4.27 40.45 -11.70
N GLN A 414 3.33 40.77 -10.80
CA GLN A 414 2.03 41.33 -11.17
C GLN A 414 2.15 42.77 -11.72
N LYS A 415 3.08 43.59 -11.21
CA LYS A 415 3.37 44.91 -11.78
C LYS A 415 3.98 44.78 -13.18
N GLN A 416 4.96 43.90 -13.35
CA GLN A 416 5.59 43.65 -14.66
C GLN A 416 4.58 43.16 -15.70
N GLN A 417 3.64 42.30 -15.31
CA GLN A 417 2.57 41.84 -16.19
C GLN A 417 1.71 42.98 -16.76
N LYS A 418 1.50 44.07 -15.98
CA LYS A 418 0.72 45.22 -16.45
C LYS A 418 1.48 46.10 -17.45
N HIS A 419 2.81 46.17 -17.36
CA HIS A 419 3.63 47.07 -18.15
C HIS A 419 4.24 46.42 -19.41
N HIS A 420 4.69 45.16 -19.35
CA HIS A 420 5.65 44.61 -20.33
C HIS A 420 5.18 43.37 -21.13
N SER A 421 3.89 43.29 -21.46
CA SER A 421 3.28 42.09 -22.09
C SER A 421 3.57 40.80 -21.30
N MET A 422 2.99 39.67 -21.70
CA MET A 422 3.15 38.39 -20.98
C MET A 422 4.55 37.78 -21.10
N ASP A 423 5.49 38.47 -21.76
CA ASP A 423 6.76 37.90 -22.22
C ASP A 423 7.78 37.72 -21.08
N ALA A 424 7.86 38.66 -20.13
CA ALA A 424 8.74 38.53 -18.96
C ALA A 424 8.45 37.27 -18.10
N LEU A 425 7.19 36.85 -18.03
CA LEU A 425 6.78 35.63 -17.32
C LEU A 425 7.16 34.35 -18.08
N LYS A 426 7.23 34.41 -19.41
CA LYS A 426 7.63 33.26 -20.24
C LYS A 426 9.09 32.87 -20.00
N ASP A 427 9.93 33.78 -19.53
CA ASP A 427 11.33 33.49 -19.26
C ASP A 427 11.57 32.71 -17.96
N LEU A 428 10.59 32.68 -17.04
CA LEU A 428 10.69 31.98 -15.76
C LEU A 428 10.70 30.44 -15.92
N PRO A 429 11.42 29.69 -15.05
CA PRO A 429 11.39 28.23 -15.08
C PRO A 429 9.98 27.68 -14.85
N CYS A 430 9.61 26.63 -15.58
CA CYS A 430 8.29 25.99 -15.45
C CYS A 430 7.98 25.54 -14.01
N SER A 431 8.96 24.96 -13.32
CA SER A 431 8.83 24.55 -11.90
C SER A 431 8.63 25.72 -10.95
N SER A 432 9.26 26.87 -11.22
CA SER A 432 9.06 28.10 -10.44
C SER A 432 7.67 28.68 -10.64
N LEU A 433 7.19 28.74 -11.89
CA LEU A 433 5.83 29.18 -12.21
C LEU A 433 4.78 28.31 -11.51
N MET A 434 4.97 26.98 -11.54
CA MET A 434 4.10 26.04 -10.83
C MET A 434 4.13 26.32 -9.32
N LEU A 435 5.30 26.44 -8.68
CA LEU A 435 5.38 26.71 -7.24
C LEU A 435 4.80 28.08 -6.83
N LEU A 436 4.98 29.11 -7.65
CA LEU A 436 4.40 30.44 -7.42
C LEU A 436 2.87 30.42 -7.53
N SER A 437 2.31 29.69 -8.49
CA SER A 437 0.86 29.49 -8.59
C SER A 437 0.31 28.77 -7.35
N LEU A 438 1.00 27.73 -6.89
CA LEU A 438 0.65 26.99 -5.68
C LEU A 438 0.72 27.89 -4.45
N PHE A 439 1.70 28.78 -4.38
CA PHE A 439 1.81 29.76 -3.31
C PHE A 439 0.60 30.70 -3.31
N LEU A 440 0.26 31.32 -4.45
CA LEU A 440 -0.92 32.18 -4.57
C LEU A 440 -2.21 31.47 -4.14
N SER A 441 -2.38 30.20 -4.52
CA SER A 441 -3.55 29.39 -4.17
C SER A 441 -3.72 29.20 -2.66
N SER A 442 -2.62 29.17 -1.92
CA SER A 442 -2.64 28.92 -0.48
C SER A 442 -3.17 30.14 0.33
N PHE A 443 -3.10 31.35 -0.23
CA PHE A 443 -3.61 32.58 0.40
C PHE A 443 -5.11 32.76 0.11
N LYS A 444 -5.92 31.92 0.75
CA LYS A 444 -7.39 31.79 0.56
C LYS A 444 -8.26 33.03 0.86
N LYS A 445 -7.69 34.18 1.24
CA LYS A 445 -8.50 35.37 1.57
C LYS A 445 -9.03 36.06 0.31
N LYS A 446 -10.28 35.72 -0.06
CA LYS A 446 -11.33 36.49 -0.78
C LYS A 446 -11.00 37.33 -2.04
N HIS A 447 -9.77 37.35 -2.55
CA HIS A 447 -9.45 38.14 -3.75
C HIS A 447 -9.50 37.30 -5.02
N SER A 448 -10.60 37.45 -5.78
CA SER A 448 -10.79 36.89 -7.14
C SER A 448 -9.60 37.14 -8.08
N MET A 449 -8.90 38.27 -7.89
CA MET A 449 -7.71 38.64 -8.68
C MET A 449 -6.52 37.70 -8.46
N LYS A 450 -6.28 37.20 -7.24
CA LYS A 450 -5.15 36.29 -6.96
C LYS A 450 -5.37 34.92 -7.61
N PHE A 451 -6.62 34.48 -7.68
CA PHE A 451 -7.00 33.22 -8.32
C PHE A 451 -6.73 33.25 -9.82
N LYS A 452 -7.22 34.28 -10.54
CA LYS A 452 -6.96 34.47 -11.97
C LYS A 452 -5.46 34.55 -12.29
N PHE A 453 -4.69 35.20 -11.42
CA PHE A 453 -3.23 35.26 -11.61
C PHE A 453 -2.57 33.89 -11.42
N SER A 454 -3.00 33.09 -10.45
CA SER A 454 -2.54 31.71 -10.27
C SER A 454 -2.82 30.83 -11.50
N GLU A 455 -4.02 30.91 -12.06
CA GLU A 455 -4.37 30.19 -13.29
C GLU A 455 -3.54 30.65 -14.49
N CYS A 456 -3.28 31.96 -14.61
CA CYS A 456 -2.42 32.52 -15.64
C CYS A 456 -0.99 31.95 -15.55
N LEU A 457 -0.39 31.90 -14.36
CA LEU A 457 0.94 31.34 -14.16
C LEU A 457 1.01 29.85 -14.54
N LEU A 458 0.00 29.05 -14.18
CA LEU A 458 -0.07 27.64 -14.60
C LEU A 458 -0.26 27.48 -16.10
N SER A 459 -1.01 28.39 -16.75
CA SER A 459 -1.21 28.35 -18.20
C SER A 459 0.11 28.59 -18.93
N ILE A 460 0.89 29.57 -18.47
CA ILE A 460 2.23 29.83 -18.99
C ILE A 460 3.14 28.64 -18.72
N ALA A 461 3.08 28.03 -17.52
CA ALA A 461 3.84 26.83 -17.20
C ALA A 461 3.50 25.66 -18.15
N ASN A 462 2.21 25.45 -18.45
CA ASN A 462 1.76 24.39 -19.36
C ASN A 462 2.22 24.62 -20.80
N GLN A 463 2.19 25.87 -21.27
CA GLN A 463 2.68 26.25 -22.61
C GLN A 463 4.20 26.07 -22.75
N LYS A 464 4.96 26.40 -21.69
CA LYS A 464 6.43 26.29 -21.69
C LYS A 464 6.92 24.86 -21.48
N CYS A 465 6.13 24.02 -20.81
CA CYS A 465 6.54 22.67 -20.48
C CYS A 465 6.79 21.88 -21.77
N PRO A 466 8.00 21.33 -21.98
CA PRO A 466 8.30 20.58 -23.18
C PRO A 466 7.36 19.37 -23.29
N SER A 467 7.00 19.01 -24.53
CA SER A 467 6.06 17.93 -24.81
C SER A 467 6.52 16.57 -24.29
N TYR A 468 7.83 16.35 -24.15
CA TYR A 468 8.43 15.10 -23.66
C TYR A 468 8.39 14.95 -22.13
N ASP A 469 8.19 16.01 -21.35
CA ASP A 469 8.13 15.94 -19.88
C ASP A 469 6.69 15.62 -19.41
N TYR A 470 6.30 14.36 -19.60
CA TYR A 470 4.98 13.86 -19.24
C TYR A 470 4.65 14.03 -17.75
N PHE A 471 5.64 13.89 -16.87
CA PHE A 471 5.43 13.95 -15.42
C PHE A 471 5.14 15.38 -14.94
N THR A 472 5.87 16.36 -15.46
CA THR A 472 5.60 17.78 -15.15
C THR A 472 4.26 18.22 -15.73
N ARG A 473 3.94 17.84 -16.98
CA ARG A 473 2.61 18.13 -17.57
C ARG A 473 1.45 17.52 -16.79
N TYR A 474 1.58 16.28 -16.36
CA TYR A 474 0.59 15.65 -15.48
C TYR A 474 0.43 16.43 -14.18
N THR A 475 1.55 16.84 -13.57
CA THR A 475 1.52 17.62 -12.32
C THR A 475 0.82 18.96 -12.52
N ILE A 476 1.13 19.68 -13.61
CA ILE A 476 0.48 20.96 -13.96
C ILE A 476 -1.02 20.77 -14.16
N SER A 477 -1.44 19.77 -14.96
CA SER A 477 -2.86 19.45 -15.19
C SER A 477 -3.58 19.09 -13.87
N PHE A 478 -2.91 18.34 -12.98
CA PHE A 478 -3.43 18.06 -11.64
C PHE A 478 -3.58 19.34 -10.80
N ARG A 479 -2.62 20.27 -10.84
CA ARG A 479 -2.68 21.54 -10.10
C ARG A 479 -3.74 22.49 -10.64
N PHE A 480 -3.94 22.55 -11.95
CA PHE A 480 -5.07 23.26 -12.56
C PHE A 480 -6.40 22.79 -11.98
N ARG A 481 -6.58 21.48 -11.89
CA ARG A 481 -7.79 20.89 -11.33
C ARG A 481 -7.93 21.17 -9.83
N GLU A 482 -6.84 21.13 -9.06
CA GLU A 482 -6.87 21.47 -7.62
C GLU A 482 -7.31 22.92 -7.39
N LEU A 483 -6.83 23.87 -8.22
CA LEU A 483 -7.28 25.26 -8.17
C LEU A 483 -8.78 25.39 -8.42
N GLN A 484 -9.29 24.74 -9.46
CA GLN A 484 -10.72 24.75 -9.79
C GLN A 484 -11.59 24.17 -8.66
N TYR A 485 -11.09 23.16 -7.93
CA TYR A 485 -11.84 22.48 -6.88
C TYR A 485 -12.08 23.30 -5.61
N ASP A 486 -11.18 24.25 -5.29
CA ASP A 486 -11.28 25.05 -4.06
C ASP A 486 -12.49 26.03 -4.08
N GLY A 487 -13.24 26.10 -5.19
CA GLY A 487 -14.48 26.88 -5.34
C GLY A 487 -15.81 26.14 -5.07
N LYS A 488 -15.91 24.83 -5.31
CA LYS A 488 -17.08 23.93 -5.06
C LYS A 488 -16.75 22.55 -5.68
N ALA A 489 -16.58 21.51 -4.86
CA ALA A 489 -16.02 20.23 -5.31
C ALA A 489 -16.80 19.45 -6.41
N SER A 490 -18.06 19.80 -6.73
CA SER A 490 -18.78 19.19 -7.86
C SER A 490 -18.47 19.87 -9.21
N LEU A 491 -17.92 21.09 -9.22
CA LEU A 491 -17.80 21.92 -10.43
C LEU A 491 -16.78 21.40 -11.45
N ALA A 492 -15.61 20.92 -11.05
CA ALA A 492 -14.50 20.69 -12.00
C ALA A 492 -14.72 19.48 -12.93
N SER A 493 -15.41 18.41 -12.47
CA SER A 493 -15.78 17.32 -13.37
C SER A 493 -16.90 17.71 -14.33
N THR A 494 -17.83 18.57 -13.88
CA THR A 494 -18.86 19.14 -14.75
C THR A 494 -18.27 20.18 -15.70
N GLU A 495 -17.24 20.93 -15.34
CA GLU A 495 -16.60 21.93 -16.21
C GLU A 495 -15.88 21.30 -17.40
N PHE A 496 -15.24 20.15 -17.23
CA PHE A 496 -14.66 19.41 -18.37
C PHE A 496 -15.75 18.90 -19.32
N VAL A 497 -16.84 18.37 -18.77
CA VAL A 497 -17.99 17.94 -19.58
C VAL A 497 -18.62 19.17 -20.26
N LEU A 498 -18.71 20.30 -19.56
CA LEU A 498 -19.23 21.57 -20.06
C LEU A 498 -18.34 22.16 -21.15
N SER A 499 -17.02 22.14 -21.00
CA SER A 499 -16.09 22.64 -22.01
C SER A 499 -16.14 21.77 -23.27
N ARG A 500 -16.26 20.43 -23.11
CA ARG A 500 -16.53 19.53 -24.22
C ARG A 500 -17.85 19.86 -24.91
N VAL A 501 -18.94 20.03 -24.17
CA VAL A 501 -20.26 20.43 -24.73
C VAL A 501 -20.14 21.77 -25.46
N LYS A 502 -19.52 22.78 -24.83
CA LYS A 502 -19.29 24.11 -25.43
C LYS A 502 -18.41 24.03 -26.69
N SER A 503 -17.51 23.06 -26.81
CA SER A 503 -16.72 22.83 -28.02
C SER A 503 -17.48 22.03 -29.10
N ASN A 504 -18.41 21.17 -28.69
CA ASN A 504 -19.21 20.34 -29.58
C ASN A 504 -20.38 21.11 -30.20
N ILE A 505 -21.00 22.04 -29.46
CA ILE A 505 -22.06 22.93 -29.98
C ILE A 505 -21.63 23.66 -31.27
N PRO A 506 -20.49 24.38 -31.34
CA PRO A 506 -20.08 25.03 -32.58
C PRO A 506 -19.70 24.04 -33.69
N LYS A 507 -19.19 22.85 -33.35
CA LYS A 507 -18.99 21.76 -34.33
C LYS A 507 -20.33 21.29 -34.90
N LEU A 508 -21.35 21.15 -34.05
CA LEU A 508 -22.70 20.79 -34.44
C LEU A 508 -23.34 21.88 -35.31
N ARG A 509 -23.16 23.17 -34.98
CA ARG A 509 -23.56 24.29 -35.88
C ARG A 509 -22.90 24.18 -37.25
N LYS A 510 -21.58 23.93 -37.28
CA LYS A 510 -20.84 23.75 -38.54
C LYS A 510 -21.36 22.56 -39.35
N GLN A 511 -21.64 21.42 -38.72
CA GLN A 511 -22.21 20.25 -39.39
C GLN A 511 -23.63 20.52 -39.91
N THR A 512 -24.45 21.22 -39.13
CA THR A 512 -25.80 21.65 -39.53
C THR A 512 -25.75 22.56 -40.76
N TYR A 513 -24.81 23.50 -40.79
CA TYR A 513 -24.57 24.33 -41.97
C TYR A 513 -24.12 23.50 -43.19
N LEU A 514 -23.19 22.56 -43.00
CA LEU A 514 -22.72 21.68 -44.07
C LEU A 514 -23.84 20.78 -44.61
N PHE A 515 -24.73 20.30 -43.75
CA PHE A 515 -25.91 19.52 -44.10
C PHE A 515 -26.82 20.30 -45.06
N TRP A 516 -27.22 21.51 -44.69
CA TRP A 516 -28.06 22.35 -45.55
C TRP A 516 -27.38 22.70 -46.87
N LYS A 517 -26.07 22.96 -46.84
CA LYS A 517 -25.28 23.19 -48.06
C LYS A 517 -25.25 21.97 -48.98
N HIS A 518 -25.08 20.76 -48.45
CA HIS A 518 -25.03 19.53 -49.25
C HIS A 518 -26.39 19.15 -49.82
N ILE A 519 -27.48 19.35 -49.06
CA ILE A 519 -28.85 19.19 -49.56
C ILE A 519 -29.09 20.12 -50.75
N HIS A 520 -28.69 21.39 -50.64
CA HIS A 520 -28.88 22.35 -51.72
C HIS A 520 -28.06 22.00 -52.98
N LEU A 521 -26.93 21.33 -52.82
CA LEU A 521 -26.05 20.88 -53.89
C LEU A 521 -26.39 19.48 -54.42
N GLY A 522 -27.37 18.78 -53.85
CA GLY A 522 -27.73 17.41 -54.22
C GLY A 522 -26.67 16.34 -53.90
N LEU A 523 -25.77 16.61 -52.94
CA LEU A 523 -24.72 15.69 -52.51
C LEU A 523 -25.23 14.72 -51.43
N ASP A 524 -24.59 13.56 -51.30
CA ASP A 524 -24.92 12.59 -50.24
C ASP A 524 -24.65 13.19 -48.85
N VAL A 525 -25.66 13.15 -47.99
CA VAL A 525 -25.70 13.74 -46.65
C VAL A 525 -25.55 12.70 -45.54
N HIS A 526 -25.49 11.40 -45.86
CA HIS A 526 -25.59 10.33 -44.86
C HIS A 526 -24.51 10.42 -43.78
N GLN A 527 -23.26 10.68 -44.16
CA GLN A 527 -22.14 10.80 -43.22
C GLN A 527 -22.27 12.05 -42.32
N ILE A 528 -22.79 13.16 -42.85
CA ILE A 528 -23.03 14.39 -42.08
C ILE A 528 -24.15 14.14 -41.05
N LEU A 529 -25.22 13.48 -41.46
CA LEU A 529 -26.35 13.13 -40.59
C LEU A 529 -25.92 12.22 -39.43
N GLN A 530 -25.11 11.19 -39.70
CA GLN A 530 -24.55 10.32 -38.65
C GLN A 530 -23.70 11.11 -37.65
N ASN A 531 -22.87 12.04 -38.13
CA ASN A 531 -22.05 12.89 -37.28
C ASN A 531 -22.89 13.88 -36.45
N MET A 532 -23.93 14.48 -37.05
CA MET A 532 -24.88 15.35 -36.34
C MET A 532 -25.62 14.58 -35.25
N TYR A 533 -26.15 13.40 -35.56
CA TYR A 533 -26.84 12.55 -34.58
C TYR A 533 -25.94 12.20 -33.41
N LYS A 534 -24.72 11.72 -33.70
CA LYS A 534 -23.74 11.37 -32.66
C LYS A 534 -23.37 12.57 -31.77
N LEU A 535 -23.06 13.72 -32.37
CA LEU A 535 -22.70 14.93 -31.63
C LEU A 535 -23.87 15.48 -30.81
N SER A 536 -25.07 15.47 -31.37
CA SER A 536 -26.31 15.88 -30.69
C SER A 536 -26.58 15.00 -29.48
N GLN A 537 -26.55 13.67 -29.65
CA GLN A 537 -26.75 12.71 -28.57
C GLN A 537 -25.67 12.83 -27.47
N GLU A 538 -24.40 13.03 -27.84
CA GLU A 538 -23.32 13.27 -26.88
C GLU A 538 -23.53 14.57 -26.07
N CYS A 539 -23.95 15.67 -26.73
CA CYS A 539 -24.25 16.94 -26.07
C CYS A 539 -25.45 16.82 -25.13
N GLU A 540 -26.53 16.20 -25.58
CA GLU A 540 -27.77 16.01 -24.83
C GLU A 540 -27.53 15.20 -23.56
N LEU A 541 -26.90 14.02 -23.67
CA LEU A 541 -26.56 13.19 -22.51
C LEU A 541 -25.62 13.91 -21.54
N SER A 542 -24.67 14.69 -22.06
CA SER A 542 -23.73 15.44 -21.24
C SER A 542 -24.43 16.58 -20.49
N LEU A 543 -25.26 17.36 -21.17
CA LEU A 543 -26.03 18.46 -20.57
C LEU A 543 -27.03 17.92 -19.54
N TYR A 544 -27.80 16.90 -19.89
CA TYR A 544 -28.76 16.27 -18.98
C TYR A 544 -28.09 15.76 -17.70
N ASN A 545 -26.96 15.05 -17.84
CA ASN A 545 -26.19 14.59 -16.68
C ASN A 545 -25.64 15.76 -15.83
N MET A 546 -25.21 16.86 -16.47
CA MET A 546 -24.71 18.04 -15.75
C MET A 546 -25.82 18.77 -15.00
N ILE A 547 -27.01 18.93 -15.59
CA ILE A 547 -28.14 19.60 -14.94
C ILE A 547 -28.59 18.77 -13.74
N ARG A 548 -28.64 17.45 -13.86
CA ARG A 548 -28.94 16.55 -12.73
C ARG A 548 -27.95 16.67 -11.58
N GLU A 549 -26.73 17.13 -11.84
CA GLU A 549 -25.68 17.29 -10.82
C GLU A 549 -25.54 18.73 -10.31
N ARG A 550 -26.14 19.72 -10.98
CA ARG A 550 -25.84 21.13 -10.76
C ARG A 550 -27.07 22.03 -10.94
N GLU A 551 -27.40 22.75 -9.88
CA GLU A 551 -28.32 23.90 -9.90
C GLU A 551 -27.53 25.13 -10.37
N ASP A 552 -27.26 25.23 -11.69
CA ASP A 552 -26.60 26.41 -12.27
C ASP A 552 -27.44 26.95 -13.43
N GLU A 553 -27.96 28.16 -13.28
CA GLU A 553 -28.87 28.81 -14.21
C GLU A 553 -28.24 28.96 -15.61
N ASP A 554 -26.93 29.21 -15.68
CA ASP A 554 -26.18 29.31 -16.94
C ASP A 554 -26.14 27.96 -17.69
N LEU A 555 -26.10 26.86 -16.95
CA LEU A 555 -26.11 25.51 -17.51
C LEU A 555 -27.48 25.16 -18.08
N ILE A 556 -28.54 25.56 -17.37
CA ILE A 556 -29.91 25.35 -17.80
C ILE A 556 -30.20 26.20 -19.05
N LYS A 557 -29.78 27.48 -19.07
CA LYS A 557 -29.82 28.33 -20.26
C LYS A 557 -29.08 27.72 -21.45
N LEU A 558 -27.91 27.13 -21.21
CA LEU A 558 -27.16 26.44 -22.26
C LEU A 558 -27.89 25.19 -22.78
N TYR A 559 -28.54 24.43 -21.90
CA TYR A 559 -29.35 23.28 -22.30
C TYR A 559 -30.58 23.69 -23.10
N ALA A 560 -31.31 24.70 -22.64
CA ALA A 560 -32.45 25.26 -23.35
C ALA A 560 -32.06 25.77 -24.75
N SER A 561 -30.98 26.55 -24.83
CA SER A 561 -30.44 26.99 -26.12
C SER A 561 -30.07 25.82 -27.03
N PHE A 562 -29.55 24.71 -26.48
CA PHE A 562 -29.26 23.50 -27.26
C PHE A 562 -30.53 22.81 -27.76
N MET A 563 -31.57 22.68 -26.92
CA MET A 563 -32.85 22.07 -27.29
C MET A 563 -33.57 22.89 -28.37
N GLU A 564 -33.62 24.22 -28.22
CA GLU A 564 -34.21 25.11 -29.20
C GLU A 564 -33.46 25.08 -30.54
N GLU A 565 -32.12 25.16 -30.51
CA GLU A 565 -31.32 25.32 -31.72
C GLU A 565 -31.17 24.04 -32.53
N PHE A 566 -31.12 22.86 -31.88
CA PHE A 566 -30.80 21.59 -32.57
C PHE A 566 -31.89 20.52 -32.50
N LYS A 567 -32.78 20.56 -31.50
CA LYS A 567 -33.94 19.64 -31.41
C LYS A 567 -35.23 20.32 -31.87
N PHE A 568 -35.22 21.65 -32.02
CA PHE A 568 -36.38 22.46 -32.38
C PHE A 568 -37.55 22.32 -31.40
N GLU A 569 -37.25 21.89 -30.17
CA GLU A 569 -38.19 21.84 -29.06
C GLU A 569 -38.07 23.17 -28.31
N LYS A 570 -39.11 24.01 -28.39
CA LYS A 570 -39.20 25.21 -27.56
C LYS A 570 -39.46 24.77 -26.14
N VAL A 571 -38.46 24.93 -25.27
CA VAL A 571 -38.63 24.72 -23.83
C VAL A 571 -39.42 25.91 -23.30
N THR A 572 -40.71 25.73 -23.04
CA THR A 572 -41.55 26.80 -22.45
C THR A 572 -41.12 27.09 -21.01
N GLU A 573 -41.31 28.32 -20.49
CA GLU A 573 -40.98 28.67 -19.09
C GLU A 573 -41.65 27.74 -18.06
N ASP A 574 -42.82 27.20 -18.40
CA ASP A 574 -43.56 26.21 -17.61
C ASP A 574 -42.91 24.81 -17.65
N GLU A 575 -42.40 24.37 -18.81
CA GLU A 575 -41.58 23.14 -18.92
C GLU A 575 -40.21 23.33 -18.25
N PHE A 576 -39.69 24.56 -18.25
CA PHE A 576 -38.44 24.95 -17.59
C PHE A 576 -38.53 24.78 -16.07
N SER A 577 -39.63 25.28 -15.50
CA SER A 577 -39.93 25.15 -14.08
C SER A 577 -40.40 23.74 -13.73
N GLN A 578 -41.06 23.01 -14.64
CA GLN A 578 -41.32 21.59 -14.48
C GLN A 578 -40.05 20.74 -14.49
N ILE A 579 -39.10 20.95 -15.40
CA ILE A 579 -37.82 20.22 -15.47
C ILE A 579 -36.96 20.54 -14.24
N GLU A 580 -36.92 21.81 -13.80
CA GLU A 580 -36.27 22.21 -12.55
C GLU A 580 -36.93 21.51 -11.35
N ASN A 581 -38.26 21.47 -11.29
CA ASN A 581 -39.00 20.75 -10.25
C ASN A 581 -38.85 19.22 -10.33
N GLU A 582 -38.87 18.61 -11.52
CA GLU A 582 -38.67 17.17 -11.74
C GLU A 582 -37.24 16.73 -11.36
N LEU A 583 -36.24 17.58 -11.64
CA LEU A 583 -34.84 17.30 -11.30
C LEU A 583 -34.55 17.55 -9.81
N LEU A 584 -35.24 18.49 -9.17
CA LEU A 584 -35.16 18.74 -7.72
C LEU A 584 -35.91 17.68 -6.91
N PHE A 585 -37.05 17.16 -7.42
CA PHE A 585 -37.97 16.32 -6.65
C PHE A 585 -38.08 14.85 -7.10
N GLY A 586 -37.63 14.46 -8.30
CA GLY A 586 -37.56 13.08 -8.77
C GLY A 586 -38.89 12.32 -8.76
N ASN A 587 -39.48 12.11 -9.96
CA ASN A 587 -40.66 11.27 -10.27
C ASN A 587 -41.47 10.78 -9.06
N ASP A 588 -42.46 11.57 -8.62
CA ASP A 588 -43.81 11.09 -8.37
C ASP A 588 -44.79 12.25 -8.11
N GLN A 589 -45.86 12.24 -8.92
CA GLN A 589 -47.17 12.89 -8.81
C GLN A 589 -47.37 14.38 -9.12
N THR A 590 -48.27 14.57 -10.08
CA THR A 590 -48.92 15.75 -10.61
C THR A 590 -50.01 16.30 -9.67
N GLN A 591 -50.28 17.61 -9.84
CA GLN A 591 -51.54 18.35 -9.56
C GLN A 591 -51.68 19.04 -8.17
N ASP A 592 -51.48 20.37 -8.10
CA ASP A 592 -52.52 21.41 -8.27
C ASP A 592 -51.94 22.84 -8.09
N GLN A 593 -52.44 23.79 -8.90
CA GLN A 593 -52.12 25.22 -8.88
C GLN A 593 -52.88 25.95 -7.76
N THR A 594 -52.28 26.96 -7.10
CA THR A 594 -52.72 28.38 -7.15
C THR A 594 -52.00 29.31 -6.16
N SER A 595 -51.86 30.56 -6.64
CA SER A 595 -51.68 31.84 -5.93
C SER A 595 -50.26 32.30 -5.58
N SER A 596 -49.85 33.30 -6.36
CA SER A 596 -48.74 34.24 -6.23
C SER A 596 -49.16 35.46 -5.40
N LEU A 597 -48.26 35.92 -4.52
CA LEU A 597 -47.82 37.32 -4.26
C LEU A 597 -47.29 37.37 -2.82
N GLU A 598 -45.96 37.38 -2.65
CA GLU A 598 -45.20 37.97 -1.51
C GLU A 598 -43.71 37.52 -1.52
N SER A 599 -43.02 37.55 -2.68
CA SER A 599 -41.72 36.85 -2.83
C SER A 599 -40.44 37.66 -2.58
N SER A 600 -40.50 38.93 -2.14
CA SER A 600 -39.28 39.76 -2.02
C SER A 600 -38.71 39.94 -0.60
N GLN A 601 -39.43 39.54 0.45
CA GLN A 601 -38.87 39.45 1.83
C GLN A 601 -38.69 38.01 2.31
N GLU A 602 -39.36 37.04 1.67
CA GLU A 602 -39.27 35.63 2.01
C GLU A 602 -37.97 34.99 1.47
N GLU A 603 -37.41 35.47 0.35
CA GLU A 603 -36.18 34.92 -0.24
C GLU A 603 -34.95 35.08 0.67
N ASP A 604 -34.80 36.22 1.36
CA ASP A 604 -33.67 36.42 2.30
C ASP A 604 -33.84 35.61 3.60
N PHE A 605 -35.08 35.33 4.01
CA PHE A 605 -35.35 34.49 5.17
C PHE A 605 -35.17 32.99 4.85
N VAL A 606 -35.62 32.57 3.66
CA VAL A 606 -35.44 31.21 3.13
C VAL A 606 -33.98 30.92 2.83
N CYS A 607 -33.21 31.87 2.31
CA CYS A 607 -31.78 31.68 2.04
C CYS A 607 -30.98 31.55 3.34
N ASN A 608 -31.29 32.37 4.36
CA ASN A 608 -30.68 32.27 5.70
C ASN A 608 -31.09 30.98 6.44
N GLN A 609 -32.34 30.52 6.31
CA GLN A 609 -32.76 29.21 6.83
C GLN A 609 -32.11 28.05 6.08
N LYS A 610 -31.97 28.12 4.74
CA LYS A 610 -31.28 27.13 3.91
C LYS A 610 -29.79 27.04 4.26
N GLU A 611 -29.16 28.16 4.59
CA GLU A 611 -27.78 28.21 5.08
C GLU A 611 -27.64 27.67 6.50
N ALA A 612 -28.57 28.01 7.41
CA ALA A 612 -28.63 27.45 8.76
C ALA A 612 -28.87 25.93 8.74
N PHE A 613 -29.72 25.44 7.83
CA PHE A 613 -30.05 24.03 7.62
C PHE A 613 -28.89 23.25 6.96
N SER A 614 -28.26 23.81 5.92
CA SER A 614 -26.99 23.34 5.37
C SER A 614 -25.91 23.29 6.44
N SER A 615 -25.86 24.29 7.33
CA SER A 615 -24.92 24.33 8.44
C SER A 615 -25.27 23.32 9.53
N ALA A 616 -26.54 22.98 9.78
CA ALA A 616 -26.98 21.98 10.75
C ALA A 616 -26.73 20.55 10.27
N ILE A 617 -27.03 20.28 8.99
CA ILE A 617 -26.66 19.03 8.29
C ILE A 617 -25.14 18.89 8.22
N ARG A 618 -24.40 19.99 7.98
CA ARG A 618 -22.93 20.00 8.09
C ARG A 618 -22.44 19.91 9.54
N LYS A 619 -23.11 20.50 10.55
CA LYS A 619 -22.70 20.43 11.97
C LYS A 619 -22.82 19.01 12.52
N GLN A 620 -23.58 18.14 11.86
CA GLN A 620 -23.57 16.69 12.07
C GLN A 620 -22.29 16.00 11.55
N VAL A 621 -21.17 16.73 11.40
CA VAL A 621 -19.76 16.26 11.32
C VAL A 621 -19.40 15.21 12.40
N GLY A 622 -20.20 15.08 13.47
CA GLY A 622 -20.10 13.96 14.40
C GLY A 622 -20.24 12.58 13.75
N ASN A 623 -20.96 12.46 12.63
CA ASN A 623 -21.19 11.17 11.96
C ASN A 623 -20.10 10.79 10.93
N ASP A 624 -19.33 11.75 10.42
CA ASP A 624 -18.11 11.40 9.67
C ASP A 624 -17.10 10.73 10.61
N LYS A 625 -17.09 11.11 11.89
CA LYS A 625 -16.26 10.46 12.91
C LYS A 625 -16.72 9.03 13.22
N THR A 626 -18.01 8.70 13.12
CA THR A 626 -18.48 7.32 13.32
C THR A 626 -18.17 6.43 12.12
N LEU A 627 -18.29 6.94 10.88
CA LEU A 627 -17.86 6.21 9.69
C LEU A 627 -16.34 6.01 9.66
N ILE A 628 -15.57 7.07 9.96
CA ILE A 628 -14.11 6.98 10.11
C ILE A 628 -13.75 6.05 11.29
N GLY A 629 -14.52 6.08 12.37
CA GLY A 629 -14.40 5.16 13.51
C GLY A 629 -14.61 3.70 13.13
N LEU A 630 -15.62 3.41 12.31
CA LEU A 630 -15.87 2.07 11.76
C LEU A 630 -14.72 1.64 10.84
N LEU A 631 -14.26 2.52 9.94
CA LEU A 631 -13.14 2.20 9.04
C LEU A 631 -11.84 1.94 9.81
N THR A 632 -11.54 2.76 10.81
CA THR A 632 -10.38 2.58 11.69
C THR A 632 -10.49 1.32 12.55
N SER A 633 -11.70 0.94 12.98
CA SER A 633 -11.92 -0.33 13.69
C SER A 633 -11.64 -1.55 12.81
N VAL A 634 -11.95 -1.50 11.51
CA VAL A 634 -11.61 -2.57 10.56
C VAL A 634 -10.10 -2.71 10.41
N CYS A 635 -9.37 -1.59 10.26
CA CYS A 635 -7.91 -1.62 10.20
C CYS A 635 -7.28 -2.18 11.49
N PHE A 636 -7.81 -1.80 12.65
CA PHE A 636 -7.31 -2.28 13.94
C PHE A 636 -7.58 -3.77 14.16
N ILE A 637 -8.78 -4.25 13.82
CA ILE A 637 -9.11 -5.69 13.92
C ILE A 637 -8.34 -6.51 12.90
N ALA A 638 -8.09 -5.99 11.70
CA ALA A 638 -7.23 -6.65 10.72
C ALA A 638 -5.78 -6.79 11.25
N PHE A 639 -5.26 -5.76 11.91
CA PHE A 639 -3.96 -5.83 12.57
C PHE A 639 -3.93 -6.89 13.68
N LEU A 640 -4.96 -6.93 14.54
CA LEU A 640 -5.07 -7.95 15.59
C LEU A 640 -5.23 -9.36 15.05
N PHE A 641 -5.97 -9.53 13.95
CA PHE A 641 -6.08 -10.80 13.24
C PHE A 641 -4.72 -11.29 12.75
N ILE A 642 -3.92 -10.40 12.14
CA ILE A 642 -2.55 -10.73 11.72
C ILE A 642 -1.69 -11.11 12.93
N MET A 643 -1.77 -10.35 14.03
CA MET A 643 -1.04 -10.68 15.26
C MET A 643 -1.47 -12.04 15.85
N GLY A 644 -2.76 -12.35 15.84
CA GLY A 644 -3.29 -13.65 16.27
C GLY A 644 -2.78 -14.78 15.41
N LEU A 645 -2.78 -14.61 14.08
CA LEU A 645 -2.20 -15.58 13.14
C LEU A 645 -0.71 -15.82 13.40
N VAL A 646 0.06 -14.75 13.62
CA VAL A 646 1.49 -14.85 13.94
C VAL A 646 1.70 -15.58 15.27
N THR A 647 0.87 -15.32 16.28
CA THR A 647 0.99 -15.94 17.61
C THR A 647 0.62 -17.43 17.57
N CYS A 648 -0.47 -17.80 16.89
CA CYS A 648 -0.84 -19.21 16.69
C CYS A 648 0.23 -19.97 15.89
N ASN A 649 0.88 -19.30 14.93
CA ASN A 649 1.95 -19.89 14.15
C ASN A 649 3.22 -20.10 14.98
N LEU A 650 3.61 -19.12 15.81
CA LEU A 650 4.75 -19.23 16.72
C LEU A 650 4.59 -20.42 17.69
N ALA A 651 3.38 -20.61 18.23
CA ALA A 651 3.07 -21.76 19.08
C ALA A 651 3.16 -23.10 18.33
N SER A 652 2.95 -23.10 17.01
CA SER A 652 3.07 -24.31 16.17
C SER A 652 4.53 -24.62 15.81
N THR A 653 5.36 -23.60 15.59
CA THR A 653 6.76 -23.78 15.14
C THR A 653 7.69 -24.36 16.20
N GLU A 654 7.35 -24.22 17.49
CA GLU A 654 8.15 -24.78 18.60
C GLU A 654 8.22 -26.33 18.56
N LYS A 655 7.38 -26.99 17.75
CA LYS A 655 7.33 -28.46 17.62
C LYS A 655 8.27 -29.06 16.56
N HIS A 656 9.00 -28.25 15.78
CA HIS A 656 9.81 -28.73 14.65
C HIS A 656 11.22 -29.24 14.98
N ASP A 657 11.72 -29.09 16.21
CA ASP A 657 13.06 -29.60 16.61
C ASP A 657 13.15 -31.14 16.64
N PHE A 658 12.03 -31.85 16.47
CA PHE A 658 11.99 -33.31 16.57
C PHE A 658 12.68 -34.05 15.40
N ASN A 659 12.81 -33.43 14.22
CA ASN A 659 13.57 -34.04 13.12
C ASN A 659 15.04 -34.27 13.52
N SER A 660 15.59 -33.43 14.41
CA SER A 660 16.94 -33.62 14.96
C SER A 660 17.03 -34.87 15.84
N ILE A 661 15.95 -35.19 16.56
CA ILE A 661 15.84 -36.36 17.46
C ILE A 661 15.70 -37.64 16.63
N MET A 662 14.92 -37.59 15.55
CA MET A 662 14.82 -38.70 14.60
C MET A 662 16.17 -39.03 13.96
N LEU A 663 16.90 -38.00 13.51
CA LEU A 663 18.23 -38.19 12.93
C LEU A 663 19.19 -38.82 13.95
N LYS A 664 19.19 -38.32 15.20
CA LYS A 664 20.00 -38.88 16.31
C LYS A 664 19.58 -40.31 16.69
N SER A 665 18.28 -40.63 16.66
CA SER A 665 17.76 -41.95 17.03
C SER A 665 18.09 -43.06 16.02
N SER A 666 18.25 -42.70 14.74
CA SER A 666 18.55 -43.64 13.66
C SER A 666 19.89 -44.37 13.84
N HIS A 667 20.83 -43.75 14.56
CA HIS A 667 22.13 -44.35 14.86
C HIS A 667 22.08 -45.36 16.01
N VAL A 668 21.06 -45.30 16.87
CA VAL A 668 20.96 -46.13 18.08
C VAL A 668 20.53 -47.56 17.77
N SER A 669 19.75 -47.78 16.71
CA SER A 669 19.31 -49.12 16.30
C SER A 669 20.44 -50.02 15.79
N ALA A 670 21.48 -49.44 15.18
CA ALA A 670 22.64 -50.17 14.68
C ALA A 670 23.67 -50.50 15.78
N LEU A 671 23.51 -49.91 16.96
CA LEU A 671 24.54 -49.92 17.99
C LEU A 671 24.82 -51.29 18.61
N PRO A 672 23.83 -52.17 18.90
CA PRO A 672 24.11 -53.51 19.40
C PRO A 672 24.97 -54.32 18.41
N TYR A 673 24.67 -54.21 17.11
CA TYR A 673 25.39 -54.91 16.05
C TYR A 673 26.82 -54.40 15.89
N LEU A 674 27.00 -53.08 15.88
CA LEU A 674 28.32 -52.45 15.86
C LEU A 674 29.16 -52.87 17.08
N THR A 675 28.56 -52.89 18.27
CA THR A 675 29.25 -53.24 19.52
C THR A 675 29.73 -54.70 19.50
N VAL A 676 28.87 -55.64 19.10
CA VAL A 676 29.23 -57.07 19.01
C VAL A 676 30.28 -57.30 17.93
N SER A 677 30.14 -56.66 16.76
CA SER A 677 31.08 -56.78 15.64
C SER A 677 32.47 -56.26 16.00
N GLU A 678 32.57 -55.11 16.67
CA GLU A 678 33.87 -54.52 17.03
C GLU A 678 34.57 -55.31 18.14
N ILE A 679 33.80 -55.87 19.10
CA ILE A 679 34.37 -56.75 20.14
C ILE A 679 34.85 -58.08 19.52
N ASP A 680 34.14 -58.63 18.53
CA ASP A 680 34.58 -59.83 17.81
C ASP A 680 35.84 -59.59 16.96
N VAL A 681 35.97 -58.40 16.36
CA VAL A 681 37.20 -57.98 15.68
C VAL A 681 38.37 -57.84 16.66
N LEU A 682 38.16 -57.24 17.84
CA LEU A 682 39.18 -57.20 18.90
C LEU A 682 39.60 -58.60 19.37
N TRP A 683 38.66 -59.54 19.38
CA TRP A 683 38.93 -60.92 19.77
C TRP A 683 39.82 -61.64 18.75
N ASN A 684 39.54 -61.42 17.46
CA ASN A 684 40.20 -62.12 16.36
C ASN A 684 41.49 -61.43 15.87
N THR A 685 41.74 -60.17 16.24
CA THR A 685 42.94 -59.42 15.84
C THR A 685 43.88 -59.19 17.04
N SER A 686 45.18 -59.42 16.85
CA SER A 686 46.18 -59.16 17.91
C SER A 686 46.22 -57.67 18.28
N LEU A 687 46.65 -57.38 19.52
CA LEU A 687 46.59 -56.12 20.30
C LEU A 687 46.68 -54.74 19.60
N GLY A 688 47.07 -54.64 18.33
CA GLY A 688 47.27 -53.38 17.61
C GLY A 688 46.00 -52.56 17.29
N ASN A 689 44.80 -53.10 17.45
CA ASN A 689 43.54 -52.41 17.08
C ASN A 689 42.71 -51.87 18.25
N ILE A 690 43.21 -51.94 19.49
CA ILE A 690 42.49 -51.54 20.71
C ILE A 690 42.02 -50.08 20.64
N THR A 691 42.88 -49.17 20.17
CA THR A 691 42.57 -47.75 20.05
C THR A 691 41.47 -47.45 19.04
N ARG A 692 41.33 -48.27 17.98
CA ARG A 692 40.25 -48.11 17.00
C ARG A 692 38.91 -48.48 17.61
N THR A 693 38.82 -49.61 18.29
CA THR A 693 37.57 -50.06 18.91
C THR A 693 37.16 -49.18 20.08
N GLU A 694 38.10 -48.69 20.88
CA GLU A 694 37.85 -47.69 21.93
C GLU A 694 37.20 -46.41 21.36
N ASN A 695 37.71 -45.89 20.24
CA ASN A 695 37.16 -44.72 19.57
C ASN A 695 35.76 -44.96 18.98
N ILE A 696 35.48 -46.16 18.47
CA ILE A 696 34.16 -46.50 17.91
C ILE A 696 33.13 -46.69 19.02
N LEU A 697 33.49 -47.38 20.11
CA LEU A 697 32.60 -47.63 21.24
C LEU A 697 32.30 -46.35 22.02
N SER A 698 33.30 -45.51 22.28
CA SER A 698 33.10 -44.18 22.91
C SER A 698 32.20 -43.26 22.08
N ARG A 699 32.33 -43.28 20.75
CA ARG A 699 31.40 -42.58 19.85
C ARG A 699 29.98 -43.15 19.95
N GLY A 700 29.85 -44.47 20.06
CA GLY A 700 28.60 -45.15 20.32
C GLY A 700 27.92 -44.72 21.62
N VAL A 701 28.67 -44.59 22.71
CA VAL A 701 28.19 -44.03 23.99
C VAL A 701 27.69 -42.60 23.80
N GLY A 702 28.45 -41.76 23.11
CA GLY A 702 28.05 -40.38 22.82
C GLY A 702 26.75 -40.29 22.02
N TRP A 703 26.49 -41.24 21.11
CA TRP A 703 25.20 -41.34 20.43
C TRP A 703 24.06 -41.75 21.36
N ILE A 704 24.27 -42.72 22.26
CA ILE A 704 23.26 -43.07 23.27
C ILE A 704 22.97 -41.87 24.16
N ASP A 705 23.98 -41.13 24.61
CA ASP A 705 23.77 -39.97 25.48
C ASP A 705 23.01 -38.85 24.79
N SER A 706 23.35 -38.57 23.54
CA SER A 706 22.59 -37.60 22.75
C SER A 706 21.13 -38.02 22.60
N PHE A 707 20.89 -39.32 22.34
CA PHE A 707 19.55 -39.87 22.21
C PHE A 707 18.78 -39.86 23.52
N VAL A 708 19.36 -40.34 24.62
CA VAL A 708 18.71 -40.37 25.95
C VAL A 708 18.42 -38.96 26.43
N ASN A 709 19.36 -38.02 26.28
CA ASN A 709 19.12 -36.64 26.68
C ASN A 709 18.00 -36.01 25.84
N SER A 710 18.01 -36.19 24.52
CA SER A 710 16.94 -35.68 23.65
C SER A 710 15.59 -36.37 23.93
N TYR A 711 15.60 -37.67 24.22
CA TYR A 711 14.39 -38.38 24.65
C TYR A 711 13.87 -37.82 25.97
N GLU A 712 14.75 -37.51 26.92
CA GLU A 712 14.36 -36.98 28.22
C GLU A 712 13.89 -35.53 28.18
N THR A 713 14.50 -34.67 27.36
CA THR A 713 14.12 -33.26 27.28
C THR A 713 12.93 -33.02 26.36
N ASP A 714 12.87 -33.73 25.24
CA ASP A 714 12.05 -33.29 24.11
C ASP A 714 10.84 -34.21 23.84
N VAL A 715 10.80 -35.43 24.42
CA VAL A 715 9.63 -36.33 24.30
C VAL A 715 8.63 -36.02 25.41
N PRO A 716 7.36 -35.71 25.09
CA PRO A 716 6.34 -35.43 26.09
C PRO A 716 6.14 -36.59 27.08
N PHE A 717 5.88 -36.27 28.36
CA PHE A 717 5.72 -37.27 29.42
C PHE A 717 4.68 -38.36 29.10
N THR A 718 3.55 -37.97 28.50
CA THR A 718 2.49 -38.92 28.09
C THR A 718 2.98 -39.92 27.03
N MET A 719 3.83 -39.45 26.11
CA MET A 719 4.47 -40.29 25.10
C MET A 719 5.50 -41.22 25.75
N LYS A 720 6.31 -40.72 26.69
CA LYS A 720 7.23 -41.56 27.47
C LYS A 720 6.52 -42.69 28.20
N GLN A 721 5.36 -42.43 28.80
CA GLN A 721 4.59 -43.44 29.52
C GLN A 721 4.10 -44.57 28.60
N ASN A 722 3.59 -44.23 27.40
CA ASN A 722 3.14 -45.23 26.43
C ASN A 722 4.31 -46.03 25.84
N VAL A 723 5.43 -45.35 25.58
CA VAL A 723 6.63 -45.93 25.00
C VAL A 723 7.41 -46.79 26.01
N ASN A 724 7.39 -46.46 27.30
CA ASN A 724 8.00 -47.25 28.36
C ASN A 724 7.27 -48.57 28.64
N ASN A 725 6.01 -48.71 28.21
CA ASN A 725 5.29 -49.98 28.24
C ASN A 725 5.82 -50.98 27.19
N PHE A 726 6.59 -50.50 26.20
CA PHE A 726 7.24 -51.35 25.22
C PHE A 726 8.37 -52.15 25.89
N SER A 727 8.06 -53.41 26.20
CA SER A 727 8.90 -54.30 27.00
C SER A 727 9.11 -55.62 26.28
N GLU A 728 10.37 -56.03 26.20
CA GLU A 728 10.81 -57.26 25.55
C GLU A 728 11.51 -58.17 26.54
N TYR A 729 11.58 -59.46 26.19
CA TYR A 729 12.24 -60.47 27.00
C TYR A 729 13.73 -60.50 26.66
N PHE A 730 14.58 -60.08 27.61
CA PHE A 730 16.03 -60.13 27.45
C PHE A 730 16.65 -61.18 28.37
N VAL A 731 17.71 -61.84 27.89
CA VAL A 731 18.49 -62.82 28.64
C VAL A 731 19.58 -62.09 29.43
N PHE A 732 19.59 -62.21 30.76
CA PHE A 732 20.54 -61.49 31.62
C PHE A 732 21.66 -62.34 32.19
N LYS A 733 21.49 -63.67 32.21
CA LYS A 733 22.52 -64.63 32.62
C LYS A 733 22.45 -65.87 31.74
N THR A 734 23.62 -66.37 31.37
CA THR A 734 23.82 -67.60 30.58
C THR A 734 23.82 -68.87 31.44
N SER A 735 23.39 -68.80 32.70
CA SER A 735 23.18 -69.98 33.55
C SER A 735 22.22 -70.96 32.86
N THR A 736 22.32 -72.25 33.18
CA THR A 736 21.35 -73.26 32.76
C THR A 736 20.36 -73.50 33.92
N PRO A 737 19.10 -73.03 33.85
CA PRO A 737 18.41 -72.34 32.75
C PRO A 737 18.66 -70.82 32.68
N PRO A 738 18.52 -70.20 31.49
CA PRO A 738 18.81 -68.79 31.28
C PRO A 738 17.83 -67.90 32.07
N VAL A 739 18.34 -66.85 32.70
CA VAL A 739 17.50 -65.88 33.42
C VAL A 739 16.99 -64.86 32.41
N VAL A 740 15.74 -65.04 31.98
CA VAL A 740 15.04 -64.12 31.09
C VAL A 740 14.20 -63.15 31.92
N LYS A 741 14.33 -61.84 31.66
CA LYS A 741 13.53 -60.81 32.34
C LYS A 741 12.88 -59.91 31.30
N LYS A 742 11.60 -59.61 31.48
CA LYS A 742 10.88 -58.63 30.69
C LYS A 742 11.29 -57.22 31.14
N THR A 743 11.90 -56.43 30.26
CA THR A 743 12.36 -55.06 30.59
C THR A 743 12.04 -54.09 29.46
N SER A 744 11.91 -52.80 29.79
CA SER A 744 11.69 -51.78 28.76
C SER A 744 12.92 -51.61 27.88
N VAL A 745 12.70 -51.27 26.61
CA VAL A 745 13.79 -51.03 25.64
C VAL A 745 14.67 -49.86 26.07
N MET A 746 14.10 -48.80 26.63
CA MET A 746 14.87 -47.66 27.15
C MET A 746 15.78 -48.05 28.32
N TRP A 747 15.28 -48.87 29.25
CA TRP A 747 16.10 -49.40 30.34
C TRP A 747 17.23 -50.28 29.79
N PHE A 748 16.96 -51.09 28.76
CA PHE A 748 17.98 -51.89 28.08
C PHE A 748 19.03 -51.01 27.40
N VAL A 749 18.64 -49.93 26.70
CA VAL A 749 19.56 -48.97 26.06
C VAL A 749 20.44 -48.26 27.09
N GLN A 750 19.88 -47.82 28.22
CA GLN A 750 20.65 -47.23 29.32
C GLN A 750 21.60 -48.27 29.95
N LYS A 751 21.16 -49.51 30.10
CA LYS A 751 22.00 -50.58 30.64
C LYS A 751 23.13 -50.93 29.66
N LEU A 752 22.84 -50.98 28.36
CA LEU A 752 23.81 -51.15 27.29
C LEU A 752 24.88 -50.05 27.34
N LYS A 753 24.46 -48.78 27.49
CA LYS A 753 25.38 -47.65 27.70
C LYS A 753 26.33 -47.92 28.86
N THR A 754 25.80 -48.23 30.05
CA THR A 754 26.65 -48.49 31.23
C THR A 754 27.63 -49.65 31.00
N ARG A 755 27.23 -50.69 30.25
CA ARG A 755 28.11 -51.82 29.93
C ARG A 755 29.19 -51.47 28.92
N ILE A 756 28.88 -50.65 27.92
CA ILE A 756 29.87 -50.15 26.96
C ILE A 756 30.84 -49.20 27.66
N ASP A 757 30.35 -48.31 28.52
CA ASP A 757 31.19 -47.42 29.34
C ASP A 757 32.11 -48.20 30.28
N ASP A 758 31.58 -49.20 30.99
CA ASP A 758 32.37 -50.10 31.84
C ASP A 758 33.46 -50.81 31.03
N PHE A 759 33.11 -51.29 29.82
CA PHE A 759 34.04 -51.94 28.90
C PHE A 759 35.15 -50.98 28.47
N VAL A 760 34.80 -49.77 28.01
CA VAL A 760 35.75 -48.75 27.53
C VAL A 760 36.68 -48.29 28.67
N SER A 761 36.14 -48.06 29.86
CA SER A 761 36.88 -47.51 31.00
C SER A 761 37.74 -48.53 31.76
N HIS A 762 37.36 -49.81 31.77
CA HIS A 762 38.03 -50.85 32.55
C HIS A 762 38.70 -51.94 31.70
N TYR A 763 38.95 -51.67 30.40
CA TYR A 763 39.66 -52.59 29.51
C TYR A 763 41.12 -52.77 29.98
N SER A 764 41.33 -53.77 30.83
CA SER A 764 42.64 -54.26 31.23
C SER A 764 42.69 -55.77 30.96
N SER A 765 43.87 -56.29 30.61
CA SER A 765 44.08 -57.72 30.33
C SER A 765 43.66 -58.64 31.49
N GLN A 766 43.54 -58.12 32.71
CA GLN A 766 43.10 -58.86 33.90
C GLN A 766 41.56 -58.99 34.04
N ASN A 767 40.76 -58.13 33.39
CA ASN A 767 39.28 -58.13 33.49
C ASN A 767 38.58 -58.82 32.31
N MET A 768 39.31 -59.62 31.54
CA MET A 768 38.81 -60.27 30.31
C MET A 768 37.60 -61.20 30.58
N ASN A 769 37.54 -61.86 31.74
CA ASN A 769 36.44 -62.76 32.09
C ASN A 769 35.09 -62.04 32.30
N THR A 770 35.09 -60.89 32.98
CA THR A 770 33.87 -60.07 33.15
C THR A 770 33.41 -59.47 31.82
N THR A 771 34.37 -59.19 30.94
CA THR A 771 34.13 -58.71 29.59
C THR A 771 33.49 -59.78 28.70
N ILE A 772 33.91 -61.05 28.84
CA ILE A 772 33.34 -62.20 28.13
C ILE A 772 31.87 -62.41 28.51
N GLU A 773 31.52 -62.33 29.81
CA GLU A 773 30.14 -62.50 30.26
C GLU A 773 29.23 -61.40 29.69
N ASN A 774 29.69 -60.14 29.72
CA ASN A 774 28.95 -59.01 29.15
C ASN A 774 28.80 -59.11 27.63
N TYR A 775 29.83 -59.57 26.91
CA TYR A 775 29.79 -59.82 25.48
C TYR A 775 28.81 -60.93 25.12
N GLN A 776 28.82 -62.06 25.85
CA GLN A 776 27.88 -63.17 25.63
C GLN A 776 26.43 -62.73 25.85
N ILE A 777 26.16 -61.96 26.90
CA ILE A 777 24.83 -61.39 27.15
C ILE A 777 24.40 -60.50 25.98
N LEU A 778 25.29 -59.65 25.46
CA LEU A 778 24.97 -58.76 24.35
C LEU A 778 24.74 -59.53 23.04
N SER A 779 25.60 -60.49 22.74
CA SER A 779 25.55 -61.34 21.54
C SER A 779 24.27 -62.19 21.51
N ILE A 780 23.88 -62.80 22.64
CA ILE A 780 22.65 -63.59 22.74
C ILE A 780 21.40 -62.74 22.54
N ASN A 781 21.42 -61.48 22.98
CA ASN A 781 20.31 -60.55 22.79
C ASN A 781 20.42 -59.74 21.50
N LEU A 782 21.37 -60.02 20.60
CA LEU A 782 21.68 -59.13 19.49
C LEU A 782 20.46 -58.91 18.56
N ASP A 783 19.84 -60.01 18.12
CA ASP A 783 18.68 -59.95 17.23
C ASP A 783 17.46 -59.37 17.94
N THR A 784 17.19 -59.81 19.18
CA THR A 784 16.07 -59.30 20.00
C THR A 784 16.21 -57.82 20.29
N SER A 785 17.40 -57.33 20.65
CA SER A 785 17.65 -55.91 20.94
C SER A 785 17.57 -55.04 19.70
N THR A 786 18.13 -55.47 18.57
CA THR A 786 18.05 -54.73 17.31
C THR A 786 16.61 -54.62 16.84
N ARG A 787 15.84 -55.72 16.88
CA ARG A 787 14.40 -55.71 16.55
C ARG A 787 13.61 -54.85 17.52
N ALA A 788 13.87 -54.94 18.83
CA ALA A 788 13.17 -54.16 19.84
C ALA A 788 13.43 -52.65 19.71
N ILE A 789 14.68 -52.23 19.46
CA ILE A 789 15.04 -50.81 19.26
C ILE A 789 14.47 -50.29 17.94
N SER A 790 14.54 -51.07 16.86
CA SER A 790 13.94 -50.71 15.57
C SER A 790 12.42 -50.52 15.69
N HIS A 791 11.73 -51.47 16.35
CA HIS A 791 10.30 -51.38 16.59
C HIS A 791 9.95 -50.18 17.47
N PHE A 792 10.73 -49.94 18.53
CA PHE A 792 10.60 -48.76 19.39
C PHE A 792 10.69 -47.45 18.59
N ILE A 793 11.70 -47.30 17.72
CA ILE A 793 11.88 -46.10 16.88
C ILE A 793 10.75 -45.96 15.87
N SER A 794 10.30 -47.06 15.25
CA SER A 794 9.17 -47.04 14.32
C SER A 794 7.86 -46.63 15.00
N SER A 795 7.63 -47.09 16.24
CA SER A 795 6.47 -46.73 17.05
C SER A 795 6.54 -45.26 17.48
N LEU A 796 7.74 -44.78 17.85
CA LEU A 796 8.01 -43.37 18.14
C LEU A 796 7.67 -42.50 16.91
N ARG A 797 8.05 -42.95 15.71
CA ARG A 797 7.77 -42.26 14.44
C ARG A 797 6.30 -42.23 14.08
N GLN A 798 5.61 -43.36 14.22
CA GLN A 798 4.18 -43.42 13.92
C GLN A 798 3.37 -42.49 14.84
N TYR A 799 3.58 -42.59 16.15
CA TYR A 799 2.87 -41.77 17.13
C TYR A 799 3.06 -40.27 16.86
N GLN A 800 4.22 -39.89 16.33
CA GLN A 800 4.49 -38.50 15.97
C GLN A 800 3.93 -38.07 14.65
N SER A 801 3.94 -38.94 13.64
CA SER A 801 3.22 -38.67 12.41
C SER A 801 1.76 -38.35 12.76
N GLU A 802 1.15 -39.15 13.63
CA GLU A 802 -0.20 -38.92 14.15
C GLU A 802 -0.31 -37.63 14.97
N SER A 803 0.66 -37.32 15.84
CA SER A 803 0.65 -36.08 16.62
C SER A 803 0.87 -34.82 15.78
N ILE A 804 1.71 -34.86 14.75
CA ILE A 804 1.95 -33.77 13.81
C ILE A 804 0.73 -33.59 12.93
N GLU A 805 0.17 -34.68 12.39
CA GLU A 805 -1.07 -34.63 11.62
C GLU A 805 -2.20 -34.02 12.44
N LYS A 806 -2.36 -34.45 13.70
CA LYS A 806 -3.36 -33.88 14.62
C LYS A 806 -3.10 -32.39 14.89
N SER A 807 -1.86 -31.99 15.19
CA SER A 807 -1.51 -30.58 15.43
C SER A 807 -1.70 -29.72 14.17
N THR A 808 -1.43 -30.25 12.99
CA THR A 808 -1.64 -29.57 11.71
C THR A 808 -3.13 -29.44 11.41
N ILE A 809 -3.94 -30.47 11.68
CA ILE A 809 -5.40 -30.40 11.56
C ILE A 809 -5.97 -29.37 12.54
N GLU A 810 -5.50 -29.36 13.80
CA GLU A 810 -5.89 -28.36 14.81
C GLU A 810 -5.50 -26.94 14.38
N PHE A 811 -4.30 -26.76 13.81
CA PHE A 811 -3.86 -25.49 13.25
C PHE A 811 -4.70 -25.04 12.05
N ILE A 812 -4.92 -25.91 11.06
CA ILE A 812 -5.74 -25.63 9.88
C ILE A 812 -7.18 -25.30 10.30
N SER A 813 -7.74 -26.06 11.25
CA SER A 813 -9.08 -25.82 11.80
C SER A 813 -9.16 -24.46 12.50
N SER A 814 -8.19 -24.14 13.35
CA SER A 814 -8.11 -22.86 14.06
C SER A 814 -7.93 -21.68 13.09
N PHE A 815 -7.03 -21.82 12.12
CA PHE A 815 -6.77 -20.84 11.07
C PHE A 815 -8.03 -20.57 10.22
N SER A 816 -8.70 -21.65 9.79
CA SER A 816 -9.95 -21.59 9.04
C SER A 816 -11.04 -20.90 9.85
N SER A 817 -11.25 -21.30 11.10
CA SER A 817 -12.26 -20.72 12.00
C SER A 817 -12.03 -19.22 12.23
N VAL A 818 -10.80 -18.82 12.57
CA VAL A 818 -10.45 -17.40 12.81
C VAL A 818 -10.58 -16.58 11.53
N SER A 819 -10.22 -17.15 10.36
CA SER A 819 -10.39 -16.50 9.06
C SER A 819 -11.86 -16.32 8.68
N VAL A 820 -12.71 -17.32 8.92
CA VAL A 820 -14.16 -17.24 8.70
C VAL A 820 -14.79 -16.18 9.61
N LEU A 821 -14.42 -16.14 10.89
CA LEU A 821 -14.89 -15.11 11.82
C LEU A 821 -14.46 -13.70 11.37
N PHE A 822 -13.24 -13.54 10.88
CA PHE A 822 -12.77 -12.26 10.34
C PHE A 822 -13.56 -11.84 9.10
N ILE A 823 -13.81 -12.75 8.17
CA ILE A 823 -14.63 -12.50 6.97
C ILE A 823 -16.06 -12.12 7.38
N LEU A 824 -16.68 -12.84 8.31
CA LEU A 824 -18.01 -12.53 8.84
C LEU A 824 -18.04 -11.16 9.51
N TYR A 825 -17.00 -10.80 10.27
CA TYR A 825 -16.86 -9.47 10.86
C TYR A 825 -16.80 -8.39 9.77
N VAL A 826 -15.99 -8.56 8.73
CA VAL A 826 -15.90 -7.61 7.62
C VAL A 826 -17.25 -7.47 6.91
N ILE A 827 -17.94 -8.57 6.63
CA ILE A 827 -19.28 -8.56 6.01
C ILE A 827 -20.28 -7.83 6.91
N CYS A 828 -20.31 -8.11 8.21
CA CYS A 828 -21.20 -7.44 9.16
C CYS A 828 -20.90 -5.94 9.24
N ASN A 829 -19.62 -5.57 9.31
CA ASN A 829 -19.20 -4.16 9.37
C ASN A 829 -19.61 -3.42 8.08
N PHE A 830 -19.45 -4.06 6.93
CA PHE A 830 -19.92 -3.54 5.65
C PHE A 830 -21.45 -3.43 5.60
N GLY A 831 -22.17 -4.42 6.14
CA GLY A 831 -23.63 -4.41 6.29
C GLY A 831 -24.12 -3.27 7.17
N VAL A 832 -23.47 -3.00 8.30
CA VAL A 832 -23.76 -1.86 9.19
C VAL A 832 -23.47 -0.54 8.47
N CYS A 833 -22.34 -0.42 7.77
CA CYS A 833 -22.02 0.76 6.97
C CYS A 833 -23.08 0.99 5.88
N TYR A 834 -23.49 -0.07 5.18
CA TYR A 834 -24.52 -0.03 4.15
C TYR A 834 -25.89 0.36 4.73
N MET A 835 -26.31 -0.25 5.84
CA MET A 835 -27.54 0.11 6.56
C MET A 835 -27.52 1.56 7.03
N PHE A 836 -26.38 2.06 7.50
CA PHE A 836 -26.22 3.44 7.91
C PHE A 836 -26.35 4.40 6.71
N ILE A 837 -25.71 4.08 5.58
CA ILE A 837 -25.83 4.82 4.33
C ILE A 837 -27.28 4.79 3.82
N ARG A 838 -27.95 3.63 3.87
CA ARG A 838 -29.34 3.46 3.44
C ARG A 838 -30.32 4.23 4.34
N LYS A 839 -30.19 4.14 5.66
CA LYS A 839 -31.00 4.94 6.60
C LYS A 839 -30.79 6.43 6.38
N ARG A 840 -29.55 6.87 6.12
CA ARG A 840 -29.27 8.26 5.76
C ARG A 840 -29.96 8.64 4.46
N SER A 841 -29.89 7.80 3.43
CA SER A 841 -30.61 8.04 2.17
C SER A 841 -32.12 8.10 2.37
N ALA A 842 -32.68 7.21 3.20
CA ALA A 842 -34.10 7.18 3.50
C ALA A 842 -34.55 8.42 4.28
N ILE A 843 -33.77 8.85 5.28
CA ILE A 843 -34.02 10.10 6.02
C ILE A 843 -33.95 11.30 5.08
N LEU A 844 -32.92 11.37 4.23
CA LEU A 844 -32.82 12.43 3.22
C LEU A 844 -34.00 12.42 2.25
N ASN A 845 -34.49 11.25 1.84
CA ASN A 845 -35.67 11.13 0.98
C ASN A 845 -36.96 11.50 1.73
N LEU A 846 -37.09 11.16 3.01
CA LEU A 846 -38.25 11.49 3.83
C LEU A 846 -38.33 13.01 4.07
N PHE A 847 -37.18 13.66 4.27
CA PHE A 847 -37.10 15.13 4.32
C PHE A 847 -37.37 15.80 2.97
N LYS A 848 -37.16 15.11 1.85
CA LYS A 848 -37.55 15.61 0.52
C LYS A 848 -39.06 15.54 0.27
N MET A 849 -39.77 14.62 0.94
CA MET A 849 -41.21 14.42 0.77
C MET A 849 -42.10 15.31 1.64
N ILE A 850 -41.55 16.00 2.65
CA ILE A 850 -42.35 16.89 3.50
C ILE A 850 -42.55 18.24 2.78
N PRO A 851 -43.79 18.73 2.60
CA PRO A 851 -44.04 20.02 1.96
C PRO A 851 -43.37 21.16 2.74
N LYS A 852 -42.77 22.13 2.03
CA LYS A 852 -41.95 23.23 2.61
C LYS A 852 -42.62 23.92 3.80
N LYS A 853 -43.92 24.20 3.72
CA LYS A 853 -44.70 24.87 4.79
C LYS A 853 -44.76 24.06 6.09
N GLU A 854 -44.72 22.73 6.03
CA GLU A 854 -44.66 21.88 7.22
C GLU A 854 -43.24 21.75 7.75
N ILE A 855 -42.23 21.71 6.86
CA ILE A 855 -40.82 21.77 7.26
C ILE A 855 -40.57 23.05 8.05
N GLU A 856 -41.03 24.21 7.58
CA GLU A 856 -40.90 25.49 8.28
C GLU A 856 -41.55 25.47 9.66
N LYS A 857 -42.79 24.97 9.80
CA LYS A 857 -43.47 24.83 11.10
C LYS A 857 -42.73 23.87 12.05
N VAL A 858 -42.18 22.77 11.52
CA VAL A 858 -41.39 21.81 12.31
C VAL A 858 -40.04 22.41 12.69
N LEU A 859 -39.43 23.20 11.81
CA LEU A 859 -38.17 23.88 12.03
C LEU A 859 -38.31 24.98 13.07
N GLU A 860 -39.39 25.76 13.01
CA GLU A 860 -39.72 26.82 13.95
C GLU A 860 -40.02 26.22 15.34
N LYS A 861 -40.76 25.10 15.40
CA LYS A 861 -40.94 24.35 16.65
C LYS A 861 -39.64 23.75 17.18
N LEU A 862 -38.73 23.29 16.31
CA LEU A 862 -37.43 22.73 16.69
C LEU A 862 -36.43 23.82 17.09
N SER A 863 -36.44 24.98 16.46
CA SER A 863 -35.59 26.13 16.81
C SER A 863 -36.04 26.70 18.14
N GLN A 864 -37.35 26.89 18.35
CA GLN A 864 -37.90 27.28 19.65
C GLN A 864 -37.54 26.26 20.74
N LYS A 865 -37.61 24.95 20.45
CA LYS A 865 -37.15 23.90 21.40
C LYS A 865 -35.64 23.92 21.63
N MET A 866 -34.82 24.19 20.61
CA MET A 866 -33.37 24.26 20.75
C MET A 866 -32.90 25.52 21.48
N GLU A 867 -33.55 26.65 21.28
CA GLU A 867 -33.27 27.88 22.05
C GLU A 867 -33.64 27.69 23.52
N PHE A 868 -34.78 27.06 23.82
CA PHE A 868 -35.14 26.68 25.19
C PHE A 868 -34.16 25.68 25.82
N LYS A 869 -33.60 24.75 25.04
CA LYS A 869 -32.67 23.73 25.53
C LYS A 869 -31.22 24.24 25.65
N ASN A 870 -30.79 25.14 24.76
CA ASN A 870 -29.44 25.72 24.78
C ASN A 870 -29.24 26.70 25.93
N ILE A 871 -30.29 27.33 26.45
CA ILE A 871 -30.22 28.18 27.65
C ILE A 871 -30.13 27.33 28.93
N SER A 872 -30.64 26.08 28.91
CA SER A 872 -30.63 25.16 30.05
C SER A 872 -29.43 24.19 30.09
N GLU A 873 -28.85 23.80 28.95
CA GLU A 873 -27.77 22.78 28.90
C GLU A 873 -26.36 23.35 28.64
N ALA A 874 -26.17 24.67 28.55
CA ALA A 874 -24.84 25.28 28.36
C ALA A 874 -23.86 25.05 29.53
N SER A 875 -24.31 24.48 30.65
CA SER A 875 -23.47 24.11 31.80
C SER A 875 -22.84 22.71 31.71
N ASP A 876 -23.39 21.78 30.92
CA ASP A 876 -22.87 20.40 30.88
C ASP A 876 -22.40 20.03 29.48
N ARG A 877 -21.09 20.24 29.26
CA ARG A 877 -20.35 19.63 28.15
C ARG A 877 -20.54 18.11 28.18
N LYS A 878 -21.55 17.60 27.48
CA LYS A 878 -21.63 16.20 27.07
C LYS A 878 -20.41 15.91 26.20
N LYS A 879 -19.37 15.35 26.83
CA LYS A 879 -18.34 14.56 26.17
C LYS A 879 -19.09 13.59 25.25
N ASN A 880 -18.96 13.77 23.94
CA ASN A 880 -19.35 12.76 22.96
C ASN A 880 -18.58 11.49 23.31
N SER A 881 -19.14 10.66 24.17
CA SER A 881 -18.64 9.34 24.44
C SER A 881 -18.79 8.59 23.13
N PHE A 882 -17.65 8.20 22.55
CA PHE A 882 -17.60 7.05 21.65
C PHE A 882 -18.59 6.00 22.17
N PRO A 883 -19.42 5.38 21.31
CA PRO A 883 -20.41 4.42 21.76
C PRO A 883 -19.66 3.31 22.52
N LYS A 884 -19.70 3.38 23.86
CA LYS A 884 -18.94 2.50 24.75
C LYS A 884 -19.28 1.05 24.44
N HIS A 885 -20.50 0.80 23.98
CA HIS A 885 -20.98 -0.49 23.50
C HIS A 885 -20.16 -1.06 22.34
N VAL A 886 -19.68 -0.24 21.39
CA VAL A 886 -18.84 -0.75 20.29
C VAL A 886 -17.51 -1.21 20.86
N ILE A 887 -16.82 -0.39 21.66
CA ILE A 887 -15.53 -0.76 22.29
C ILE A 887 -15.71 -1.96 23.22
N VAL A 888 -16.79 -2.03 23.99
CA VAL A 888 -17.11 -3.14 24.89
C VAL A 888 -17.40 -4.40 24.08
N ILE A 889 -18.15 -4.34 22.97
CA ILE A 889 -18.39 -5.48 22.07
C ILE A 889 -17.09 -5.91 21.39
N THR A 890 -16.24 -4.98 20.93
CA THR A 890 -14.92 -5.33 20.37
C THR A 890 -14.05 -6.00 21.42
N CYS A 891 -14.05 -5.50 22.67
CA CYS A 891 -13.32 -6.11 23.78
C CYS A 891 -13.92 -7.46 24.18
N LEU A 892 -15.24 -7.63 24.13
CA LEU A 892 -15.91 -8.91 24.42
C LEU A 892 -15.60 -9.96 23.35
N ILE A 893 -15.61 -9.57 22.07
CA ILE A 893 -15.18 -10.43 20.95
C ILE A 893 -13.69 -10.76 21.08
N LEU A 894 -12.86 -9.80 21.47
CA LEU A 894 -11.42 -10.01 21.71
C LEU A 894 -11.18 -10.96 22.88
N VAL A 895 -11.92 -10.78 23.98
CA VAL A 895 -11.87 -11.65 25.17
C VAL A 895 -12.40 -13.04 24.85
N LEU A 896 -13.46 -13.17 24.05
CA LEU A 896 -13.93 -14.47 23.55
C LEU A 896 -12.91 -15.14 22.63
N LEU A 897 -12.23 -14.38 21.75
CA LEU A 897 -11.16 -14.89 20.89
C LEU A 897 -9.91 -15.30 21.69
N LEU A 898 -9.63 -14.63 22.81
CA LEU A 898 -8.53 -14.96 23.73
C LEU A 898 -8.89 -16.08 24.72
N LEU A 899 -10.17 -16.32 25.00
CA LEU A 899 -10.67 -17.33 25.94
C LEU A 899 -11.13 -18.63 25.24
N LEU A 900 -11.23 -18.65 23.91
CA LEU A 900 -11.42 -19.90 23.16
C LEU A 900 -10.18 -20.77 23.41
N PRO A 901 -10.33 -21.95 24.05
CA PRO A 901 -9.18 -22.78 24.40
C PRO A 901 -8.49 -23.25 23.13
N VAL A 902 -7.25 -22.79 22.95
CA VAL A 902 -6.21 -23.35 22.07
C VAL A 902 -5.74 -24.68 22.63
#